data_AF-A0A1V6SNT7-F1
#
_entry.id   AF-A0A1V6SNT7-F1
#
_cell.length_a   1.000
_cell.length_b   1.000
_cell.length_c   1.000
_cell.angle_alpha   90.00
_cell.angle_beta   90.00
_cell.angle_gamma   90.00
#
_symmetry.space_group_name_H-M   'P 1'
#
loop_
_entity.id
_entity.type
_entity.pdbx_description
1 polymer ?
#
loop_
_entity_poly.entity_id
_entity_poly.type
_entity_poly.pdbx_seq_one_letter_code
_entity_poly.pdbx_strand_id
1 'polypeptide(L)'
;MLSSTGSYGLPALLALLSLSATTIATVTPKGQTVELNGNTYYVPPTVIATLKDDSHVFGKLNGLQPLTVIRSDASKLTSSILESLVSSYEAADDVFNAGFLDNVYVQYNGTSKNPLENVSTHSSWGPKILGYASAYGTKRSKTVTSSSTLPAGPYFLDPSSGAVFEAYLLYSDVMGSFTQGLVSVGDNEYDVLPASLQGYASLTIGVPSRLYYTKTADKPLAGVRLGVKDIYDIKGVKTGCGNRAYYETYPVANSTGPAIQSLIDAGAIIVGKMKTSQFANGETATADWVDYHSPFNARGDGYQDPSSSSSGPGSGIGSYDWLDLAIGSDTGGSIRNPSQVNGCFGNRPSWNFVSLDKVMPMSPLLDTAGFLTRDVQLWRAASEVLYKDAGLKSYTKYPKSIKTIQFPTNASTPAEGLLVDFVDKLSSFLGGANVSAFDYNSLWESTKPSTVAANATLDSILSLTYPILISKQQYPLVAAPLYSDYAAANGGRMPFVDPVPLSRWDWGLGYPESQLETEIEHKDIFTNWWNTTAQVFDEETCSDSLILYIGTEATPLYRNAYRNMPGVPTGFATSRIANFAGVPDMVIPIGQALYNSTITLQQEYLPVAVDFIAPHGCDLMVFNLINELVEAGIVKQPHTGSTLYGDQVTYY
;
A
#
# COMPACT_ATOMS: atom_id res chain seq x y z
N MET A 1 49.19 21.55 -76.35
CA MET A 1 49.88 22.67 -75.68
C MET A 1 50.32 22.13 -74.33
N LEU A 2 51.60 21.81 -74.12
CA LEU A 2 52.63 22.73 -73.57
C LEU A 2 52.07 23.42 -72.30
N SER A 3 52.62 23.35 -71.09
CA SER A 3 53.99 23.07 -70.63
C SER A 3 54.02 23.05 -69.08
N SER A 4 54.93 22.26 -68.49
CA SER A 4 55.83 22.53 -67.33
C SER A 4 55.43 23.59 -66.26
N THR A 5 55.68 23.51 -64.95
CA THR A 5 56.63 22.76 -64.09
C THR A 5 56.47 23.32 -62.66
N GLY A 6 56.75 22.54 -61.61
CA GLY A 6 56.91 23.08 -60.25
C GLY A 6 56.99 22.06 -59.11
N SER A 7 58.05 21.24 -59.09
CA SER A 7 58.52 20.37 -57.99
C SER A 7 58.91 21.17 -56.71
N TYR A 8 59.12 20.69 -55.46
CA TYR A 8 59.49 19.43 -54.81
C TYR A 8 59.08 19.47 -53.31
N GLY A 9 58.85 18.32 -52.66
CA GLY A 9 58.89 18.19 -51.19
C GLY A 9 58.51 16.79 -50.66
N LEU A 10 59.43 16.16 -49.92
CA LEU A 10 59.50 14.77 -49.41
C LEU A 10 58.23 14.09 -48.83
N PRO A 11 58.18 12.73 -48.79
CA PRO A 11 57.12 11.97 -48.15
C PRO A 11 57.32 11.93 -46.63
N ALA A 12 56.39 12.49 -45.86
CA ALA A 12 56.30 12.23 -44.42
C ALA A 12 55.34 11.07 -44.19
N LEU A 13 55.85 9.98 -43.62
CA LEU A 13 55.08 8.89 -43.04
C LEU A 13 53.90 9.45 -42.23
N LEU A 14 52.66 9.23 -42.68
CA LEU A 14 51.50 9.34 -41.82
C LEU A 14 51.50 8.15 -40.87
N ALA A 15 51.89 8.39 -39.62
CA ALA A 15 51.60 7.50 -38.52
C ALA A 15 50.08 7.41 -38.34
N LEU A 16 49.50 6.26 -38.67
CA LEU A 16 48.17 5.87 -38.25
C LEU A 16 48.18 5.72 -36.72
N LEU A 17 47.71 6.76 -36.02
CA LEU A 17 47.30 6.65 -34.63
C LEU A 17 46.01 5.82 -34.59
N SER A 18 46.16 4.51 -34.38
CA SER A 18 45.05 3.66 -33.96
C SER A 18 44.65 4.08 -32.55
N LEU A 19 43.59 4.88 -32.43
CA LEU A 19 42.88 5.09 -31.17
C LEU A 19 42.23 3.75 -30.79
N SER A 20 42.92 2.97 -29.97
CA SER A 20 42.31 1.85 -29.26
C SER A 20 41.26 2.41 -28.32
N ALA A 21 39.98 2.29 -28.68
CA ALA A 21 38.88 2.52 -27.75
C ALA A 21 38.94 1.43 -26.67
N THR A 22 39.60 1.71 -25.55
CA THR A 22 39.52 0.86 -24.37
C THR A 22 38.12 0.99 -23.79
N THR A 23 37.33 -0.07 -23.91
CA THR A 23 36.07 -0.21 -23.21
C THR A 23 36.35 -0.29 -21.72
N ILE A 24 35.98 0.74 -20.95
CA ILE A 24 36.11 0.75 -19.48
C ILE A 24 34.78 0.27 -18.91
N ALA A 25 34.82 -0.75 -18.05
CA ALA A 25 33.65 -1.18 -17.29
C ALA A 25 33.37 -0.16 -16.19
N THR A 26 32.13 0.32 -16.12
CA THR A 26 31.67 1.17 -15.01
C THR A 26 31.19 0.27 -13.87
N VAL A 27 31.78 0.41 -12.69
CA VAL A 27 31.33 -0.27 -11.47
C VAL A 27 30.44 0.68 -10.67
N THR A 28 29.18 0.32 -10.47
CA THR A 28 28.26 1.06 -9.61
C THR A 28 27.90 0.18 -8.41
N PRO A 29 28.38 0.50 -7.20
CA PRO A 29 28.01 -0.24 -6.00
C PRO A 29 26.48 -0.21 -5.79
N LYS A 30 25.89 -1.37 -5.60
CA LYS A 30 24.44 -1.56 -5.36
C LYS A 30 24.18 -2.15 -3.97
N GLY A 31 25.10 -1.94 -3.03
CA GLY A 31 25.01 -2.50 -1.68
C GLY A 31 25.48 -3.95 -1.60
N GLN A 32 25.24 -4.58 -0.45
CA GLN A 32 25.64 -5.96 -0.16
C GLN A 32 24.67 -6.64 0.79
N THR A 33 24.66 -7.95 0.79
CA THR A 33 23.85 -8.77 1.70
C THR A 33 24.72 -9.31 2.83
N VAL A 34 24.20 -9.28 4.06
CA VAL A 34 24.89 -9.76 5.26
C VAL A 34 23.98 -10.65 6.09
N GLU A 35 24.54 -11.67 6.73
CA GLU A 35 23.80 -12.54 7.65
C GLU A 35 24.16 -12.19 9.10
N LEU A 36 23.15 -12.07 9.96
CA LEU A 36 23.31 -11.81 11.39
C LEU A 36 22.20 -12.54 12.16
N ASN A 37 22.58 -13.40 13.10
CA ASN A 37 21.65 -14.18 13.93
C ASN A 37 20.57 -14.96 13.14
N GLY A 38 20.93 -15.51 11.97
CA GLY A 38 20.01 -16.28 11.13
C GLY A 38 19.07 -15.42 10.27
N ASN A 39 19.13 -14.10 10.42
CA ASN A 39 18.44 -13.15 9.55
C ASN A 39 19.38 -12.64 8.46
N THR A 40 18.82 -12.37 7.29
CA THR A 40 19.56 -11.81 6.16
C THR A 40 19.16 -10.35 5.98
N TYR A 41 20.15 -9.47 5.88
CA TYR A 41 19.98 -8.03 5.72
C TYR A 41 20.59 -7.55 4.41
N TYR A 42 19.94 -6.57 3.78
CA TYR A 42 20.55 -5.75 2.75
C TYR A 42 21.13 -4.49 3.39
N VAL A 43 22.36 -4.16 2.98
CA VAL A 43 23.10 -2.97 3.40
C VAL A 43 23.31 -2.08 2.18
N PRO A 44 22.59 -0.94 2.08
CA PRO A 44 22.77 -0.01 0.97
C PRO A 44 24.22 0.51 0.90
N PRO A 45 24.68 0.94 -0.29
CA PRO A 45 26.04 1.48 -0.43
C PRO A 45 26.19 2.89 0.17
N THR A 46 25.07 3.52 0.55
CA THR A 46 25.04 4.89 1.08
C THR A 46 25.55 4.96 2.51
N VAL A 47 26.62 5.74 2.72
CA VAL A 47 27.13 6.05 4.06
C VAL A 47 26.27 7.15 4.69
N ILE A 48 25.59 6.84 5.79
CA ILE A 48 24.69 7.79 6.47
C ILE A 48 25.40 8.61 7.57
N ALA A 49 26.51 8.09 8.09
CA ALA A 49 27.38 8.77 9.03
C ALA A 49 28.79 8.15 9.03
N THR A 50 29.75 8.87 9.60
CA THR A 50 31.08 8.35 9.91
C THR A 50 31.37 8.55 11.38
N LEU A 51 31.66 7.46 12.10
CA LEU A 51 32.07 7.46 13.49
C LEU A 51 33.60 7.51 13.61
N LYS A 52 34.11 8.33 14.53
CA LYS A 52 35.55 8.46 14.81
C LYS A 52 35.83 8.53 16.31
N ASP A 53 36.91 7.90 16.73
CA ASP A 53 37.50 8.03 18.07
C ASP A 53 38.65 9.06 18.05
N ASP A 54 39.03 9.54 19.23
CA ASP A 54 40.03 10.59 19.49
C ASP A 54 41.46 10.24 19.03
N SER A 55 41.74 9.00 18.63
CA SER A 55 43.09 8.62 18.18
C SER A 55 43.20 7.72 16.94
N HIS A 56 42.27 6.82 16.63
CA HIS A 56 42.31 5.96 15.42
C HIS A 56 40.89 5.52 14.99
N VAL A 57 40.74 5.11 13.72
CA VAL A 57 39.55 4.33 13.27
C VAL A 57 39.54 2.97 14.02
N PHE A 58 38.37 2.37 14.24
CA PHE A 58 38.07 1.31 15.26
C PHE A 58 38.85 -0.04 15.16
N GLY A 59 40.00 -0.08 14.48
CA GLY A 59 40.91 -1.23 14.38
C GLY A 59 40.79 -1.96 13.03
N LYS A 60 41.76 -2.86 12.75
CA LYS A 60 41.75 -3.73 11.55
C LYS A 60 40.96 -5.00 11.81
N LEU A 61 39.64 -4.91 11.80
CA LEU A 61 38.76 -6.07 11.66
C LEU A 61 38.14 -6.03 10.27
N ASN A 62 38.16 -7.16 9.56
CA ASN A 62 37.60 -7.23 8.20
C ASN A 62 36.08 -7.40 8.28
N GLY A 63 35.36 -6.70 7.40
CA GLY A 63 33.92 -6.86 7.21
C GLY A 63 33.08 -5.88 8.02
N LEU A 64 31.79 -5.81 7.68
CA LEU A 64 30.80 -5.02 8.40
C LEU A 64 30.52 -5.63 9.76
N GLN A 65 30.41 -4.78 10.78
CA GLN A 65 30.05 -5.16 12.13
C GLN A 65 28.67 -4.65 12.51
N PRO A 66 27.88 -5.43 13.26
CA PRO A 66 26.65 -4.92 13.87
C PRO A 66 26.94 -3.72 14.77
N LEU A 67 26.10 -2.70 14.67
CA LEU A 67 26.12 -1.50 15.50
C LEU A 67 24.70 -1.21 15.98
N THR A 68 24.55 -0.82 17.24
CA THR A 68 23.33 -0.23 17.77
C THR A 68 23.61 1.21 18.17
N VAL A 69 22.81 2.15 17.67
CA VAL A 69 22.78 3.51 18.21
C VAL A 69 21.69 3.59 19.26
N ILE A 70 22.08 3.91 20.50
CA ILE A 70 21.16 4.16 21.60
C ILE A 70 21.09 5.65 21.85
N ARG A 71 19.87 6.21 21.87
CA ARG A 71 19.63 7.60 22.27
C ARG A 71 19.04 7.64 23.67
N SER A 72 19.64 8.41 24.56
CA SER A 72 19.15 8.57 25.93
C SER A 72 19.17 10.03 26.38
N ASP A 73 18.09 10.45 27.03
CA ASP A 73 17.92 11.77 27.62
C ASP A 73 18.30 11.80 29.11
N ALA A 74 18.60 10.63 29.68
CA ALA A 74 18.95 10.45 31.07
C ALA A 74 20.20 11.27 31.44
N SER A 75 20.07 12.10 32.47
CA SER A 75 21.19 12.87 33.03
C SER A 75 22.28 11.98 33.63
N LYS A 76 21.94 10.73 33.98
CA LYS A 76 22.87 9.69 34.44
C LYS A 76 22.46 8.35 33.82
N LEU A 77 23.26 7.87 32.88
CA LEU A 77 22.99 6.62 32.15
C LEU A 77 23.46 5.40 32.95
N THR A 78 22.59 4.41 33.15
CA THR A 78 22.88 3.16 33.89
C THR A 78 22.62 1.93 33.00
N SER A 79 23.15 0.76 33.40
CA SER A 79 22.87 -0.51 32.71
C SER A 79 21.37 -0.82 32.64
N SER A 80 20.61 -0.51 33.70
CA SER A 80 19.15 -0.70 33.73
C SER A 80 18.42 0.17 32.71
N ILE A 81 18.91 1.39 32.45
CA ILE A 81 18.33 2.27 31.41
C ILE A 81 18.62 1.70 30.02
N LEU A 82 19.84 1.19 29.79
CA LEU A 82 20.20 0.53 28.53
C LEU A 82 19.33 -0.72 28.29
N GLU A 83 19.15 -1.56 29.30
CA GLU A 83 18.27 -2.74 29.25
C GLU A 83 16.84 -2.34 28.90
N SER A 84 16.29 -1.32 29.58
CA SER A 84 14.94 -0.84 29.29
C SER A 84 14.78 -0.29 27.88
N LEU A 85 15.78 0.44 27.36
CA LEU A 85 15.76 0.97 25.99
C LEU A 85 15.84 -0.15 24.97
N VAL A 86 16.72 -1.13 25.16
CA VAL A 86 16.83 -2.27 24.25
C VAL A 86 15.57 -3.12 24.25
N SER A 87 14.97 -3.40 25.40
CA SER A 87 13.67 -4.07 25.46
C SER A 87 12.58 -3.28 24.73
N SER A 88 12.61 -1.95 24.77
CA SER A 88 11.67 -1.13 23.98
C SER A 88 11.94 -1.20 22.47
N TYR A 89 13.20 -1.35 22.05
CA TYR A 89 13.58 -1.49 20.65
C TYR A 89 13.14 -2.86 20.09
N GLU A 90 13.39 -3.95 20.83
CA GLU A 90 12.96 -5.30 20.45
C GLU A 90 11.43 -5.42 20.34
N ALA A 91 10.68 -4.69 21.17
CA ALA A 91 9.22 -4.69 21.12
C ALA A 91 8.65 -3.85 19.96
N ALA A 92 9.38 -2.86 19.47
CA ALA A 92 8.89 -1.88 18.50
C ALA A 92 9.41 -2.10 17.07
N ASP A 93 10.44 -2.94 16.88
CA ASP A 93 11.14 -3.09 15.61
C ASP A 93 11.51 -4.55 15.33
N ASP A 94 11.08 -5.03 14.18
CA ASP A 94 11.34 -6.38 13.66
C ASP A 94 12.73 -6.51 13.00
N VAL A 95 13.36 -5.39 12.62
CA VAL A 95 14.72 -5.39 12.05
C VAL A 95 15.77 -5.56 13.14
N PHE A 96 15.60 -4.88 14.27
CA PHE A 96 16.48 -4.94 15.43
C PHE A 96 16.40 -6.31 16.14
N ASN A 97 17.55 -6.83 16.56
CA ASN A 97 17.64 -7.97 17.46
C ASN A 97 18.94 -7.90 18.28
N ALA A 98 19.06 -8.75 19.30
CA ALA A 98 20.21 -8.78 20.21
C ALA A 98 21.58 -8.94 19.54
N GLY A 99 21.66 -9.46 18.30
CA GLY A 99 22.90 -9.53 17.52
C GLY A 99 23.47 -8.18 17.12
N PHE A 100 22.66 -7.12 17.11
CA PHE A 100 23.15 -5.77 16.85
C PHE A 100 23.91 -5.14 18.03
N LEU A 101 23.88 -5.79 19.20
CA LEU A 101 24.40 -5.23 20.46
C LEU A 101 25.91 -5.43 20.66
N ASP A 102 26.63 -6.01 19.71
CA ASP A 102 28.08 -6.22 19.85
C ASP A 102 28.87 -4.91 19.82
N ASN A 103 28.37 -3.89 19.10
CA ASN A 103 28.87 -2.53 19.19
C ASN A 103 27.73 -1.57 19.52
N VAL A 104 27.86 -0.82 20.61
CA VAL A 104 26.85 0.16 21.04
C VAL A 104 27.46 1.56 21.07
N TYR A 105 26.90 2.45 20.27
CA TYR A 105 27.19 3.88 20.30
C TYR A 105 26.07 4.62 21.02
N VAL A 106 26.40 5.35 22.09
CA VAL A 106 25.41 6.05 22.90
C VAL A 106 25.43 7.56 22.62
N GLN A 107 24.28 8.09 22.22
CA GLN A 107 24.06 9.52 22.00
C GLN A 107 23.16 10.13 23.06
N TYR A 108 23.48 11.36 23.47
CA TYR A 108 22.64 12.13 24.37
C TYR A 108 21.59 12.94 23.58
N ASN A 109 20.32 12.84 23.96
CA ASN A 109 19.23 13.64 23.37
C ASN A 109 18.38 14.40 24.41
N GLY A 110 18.88 14.55 25.65
CA GLY A 110 18.22 15.32 26.69
C GLY A 110 18.72 16.77 26.79
N THR A 111 18.32 17.46 27.86
CA THR A 111 18.60 18.88 28.08
C THR A 111 19.66 19.16 29.16
N SER A 112 20.17 18.13 29.84
CA SER A 112 21.23 18.27 30.84
C SER A 112 22.50 18.79 30.19
N LYS A 113 23.15 19.77 30.84
CA LYS A 113 24.41 20.34 30.36
C LYS A 113 25.59 19.39 30.48
N ASN A 114 25.54 18.46 31.43
CA ASN A 114 26.62 17.52 31.75
C ASN A 114 26.04 16.13 32.08
N PRO A 115 25.48 15.41 31.09
CA PRO A 115 25.05 14.03 31.31
C PRO A 115 26.23 13.15 31.70
N LEU A 116 26.00 12.16 32.56
CA LEU A 116 27.05 11.27 33.09
C LEU A 116 26.89 9.85 32.58
N GLU A 117 27.97 9.28 32.07
CA GLU A 117 28.10 7.83 31.90
C GLU A 117 28.26 7.15 33.26
N ASN A 118 27.38 6.20 33.59
CA ASN A 118 27.45 5.42 34.84
C ASN A 118 27.13 3.94 34.60
N VAL A 119 27.69 3.41 33.51
CA VAL A 119 27.66 1.99 33.16
C VAL A 119 29.01 1.38 33.54
N SER A 120 29.00 0.30 34.33
CA SER A 120 30.24 -0.34 34.76
C SER A 120 30.90 -1.08 33.61
N THR A 121 32.22 -0.92 33.44
CA THR A 121 33.02 -1.71 32.48
C THR A 121 33.04 -3.21 32.80
N HIS A 122 32.67 -3.60 34.02
CA HIS A 122 32.57 -5.00 34.46
C HIS A 122 31.14 -5.55 34.33
N SER A 123 30.18 -4.73 33.89
CA SER A 123 28.83 -5.22 33.57
C SER A 123 28.82 -5.94 32.22
N SER A 124 27.71 -6.63 31.93
CA SER A 124 27.44 -7.23 30.60
C SER A 124 27.49 -6.21 29.44
N TRP A 125 27.33 -4.92 29.74
CA TRP A 125 27.40 -3.83 28.78
C TRP A 125 28.81 -3.35 28.51
N GLY A 126 29.73 -3.48 29.47
CA GLY A 126 31.09 -2.93 29.37
C GLY A 126 31.80 -3.30 28.07
N PRO A 127 31.85 -4.59 27.69
CA PRO A 127 32.47 -5.03 26.44
C PRO A 127 31.71 -4.62 25.16
N LYS A 128 30.42 -4.29 25.26
CA LYS A 128 29.54 -3.96 24.14
C LYS A 128 29.57 -2.47 23.77
N ILE A 129 29.93 -1.61 24.70
CA ILE A 129 29.96 -0.16 24.45
C ILE A 129 31.17 0.20 23.58
N LEU A 130 30.90 0.58 22.34
CA LEU A 130 31.88 1.11 21.41
C LEU A 130 32.39 2.49 21.86
N GLY A 131 31.47 3.32 22.38
CA GLY A 131 31.78 4.63 22.95
C GLY A 131 30.55 5.52 23.11
N TYR A 132 30.79 6.72 23.63
CA TYR A 132 29.76 7.71 23.94
C TYR A 132 29.97 8.99 23.14
N ALA A 133 28.87 9.65 22.79
CA ALA A 133 28.92 11.00 22.22
C ALA A 133 29.60 11.98 23.19
N SER A 134 30.29 12.98 22.64
CA SER A 134 31.07 13.98 23.38
C SER A 134 30.30 14.71 24.50
N ALA A 135 28.96 14.78 24.40
CA ALA A 135 28.10 15.35 25.42
C ALA A 135 28.27 14.72 26.82
N TYR A 136 28.64 13.43 26.91
CA TYR A 136 28.83 12.74 28.19
C TYR A 136 30.12 13.15 28.94
N GLY A 137 31.03 13.90 28.31
CA GLY A 137 32.28 14.35 28.92
C GLY A 137 33.06 13.20 29.56
N THR A 138 33.20 12.08 28.83
CA THR A 138 33.66 10.81 29.38
C THR A 138 35.08 10.94 29.94
N LYS A 139 35.27 10.40 31.15
CA LYS A 139 36.60 10.34 31.80
C LYS A 139 37.19 8.94 31.80
N ARG A 140 36.34 7.92 31.60
CA ARG A 140 36.72 6.49 31.72
C ARG A 140 36.42 5.71 30.46
N SER A 141 35.42 6.11 29.68
CA SER A 141 35.10 5.48 28.40
C SER A 141 35.53 6.31 27.20
N LYS A 142 35.52 5.64 26.06
CA LYS A 142 35.90 6.17 24.75
C LYS A 142 34.88 7.21 24.25
N THR A 143 35.37 8.38 23.86
CA THR A 143 34.57 9.40 23.16
C THR A 143 34.49 9.03 21.69
N VAL A 144 33.28 9.06 21.13
CA VAL A 144 33.04 8.84 19.70
C VAL A 144 32.31 10.04 19.13
N THR A 145 32.92 10.63 18.11
CA THR A 145 32.33 11.70 17.30
C THR A 145 31.64 11.09 16.08
N SER A 146 30.52 11.69 15.68
CA SER A 146 29.77 11.31 14.49
C SER A 146 29.68 12.50 13.54
N SER A 147 29.81 12.28 12.23
CA SER A 147 29.65 13.33 11.21
C SER A 147 28.23 13.90 11.15
N SER A 148 27.24 13.14 11.60
CA SER A 148 25.82 13.49 11.63
C SER A 148 25.16 12.89 12.87
N THR A 149 23.98 13.40 13.23
CA THR A 149 23.19 12.77 14.29
C THR A 149 22.49 11.53 13.73
N LEU A 150 22.69 10.37 14.34
CA LEU A 150 22.02 9.14 13.95
C LEU A 150 20.72 8.96 14.75
N PRO A 151 19.63 8.51 14.10
CA PRO A 151 18.48 7.94 14.80
C PRO A 151 18.88 6.73 15.65
N ALA A 152 18.04 6.38 16.62
CA ALA A 152 18.22 5.12 17.34
C ALA A 152 18.02 3.93 16.39
N GLY A 153 18.63 2.78 16.69
CA GLY A 153 18.35 1.54 15.97
C GLY A 153 19.57 0.73 15.56
N PRO A 154 19.35 -0.36 14.82
CA PRO A 154 20.38 -1.25 14.30
C PRO A 154 21.08 -0.61 13.10
N TYR A 155 22.37 -0.84 12.92
CA TYR A 155 23.16 -0.38 11.77
C TYR A 155 24.29 -1.37 11.50
N PHE A 156 24.96 -1.19 10.38
CA PHE A 156 26.24 -1.82 10.11
C PHE A 156 27.36 -0.78 10.09
N LEU A 157 28.47 -1.09 10.77
CA LEU A 157 29.67 -0.27 10.86
C LEU A 157 30.80 -0.93 10.08
N ASP A 158 31.45 -0.19 9.19
CA ASP A 158 32.78 -0.56 8.70
C ASP A 158 33.84 -0.03 9.69
N PRO A 159 34.50 -0.89 10.47
CA PRO A 159 35.44 -0.47 11.50
C PRO A 159 36.74 0.11 10.91
N SER A 160 36.99 -0.03 9.60
CA SER A 160 38.21 0.45 8.92
C SER A 160 38.09 1.89 8.43
N SER A 161 36.88 2.33 8.10
CA SER A 161 36.57 3.70 7.65
C SER A 161 35.75 4.49 8.67
N GLY A 162 35.07 3.80 9.59
CA GLY A 162 34.07 4.37 10.48
C GLY A 162 32.71 4.59 9.82
N ALA A 163 32.53 4.18 8.56
CA ALA A 163 31.29 4.36 7.82
C ALA A 163 30.15 3.55 8.44
N VAL A 164 28.99 4.19 8.59
CA VAL A 164 27.76 3.60 9.12
C VAL A 164 26.75 3.49 7.99
N PHE A 165 26.07 2.35 7.93
CA PHE A 165 25.06 1.99 6.93
C PHE A 165 23.78 1.52 7.61
N GLU A 166 22.63 1.84 7.00
CA GLU A 166 21.34 1.31 7.44
C GLU A 166 21.25 -0.21 7.23
N ALA A 167 20.42 -0.85 8.05
CA ALA A 167 20.08 -2.26 7.94
C ALA A 167 18.65 -2.41 7.41
N TYR A 168 18.51 -3.14 6.30
CA TYR A 168 17.21 -3.52 5.73
C TYR A 168 17.03 -5.01 5.94
N LEU A 169 16.07 -5.42 6.78
CA LEU A 169 15.74 -6.84 6.92
C LEU A 169 15.07 -7.32 5.64
N LEU A 170 15.52 -8.48 5.13
CA LEU A 170 14.95 -9.07 3.93
C LEU A 170 13.83 -10.07 4.28
N TYR A 171 12.70 -9.92 3.61
CA TYR A 171 11.55 -10.84 3.67
C TYR A 171 11.29 -11.45 2.29
N SER A 172 10.80 -12.69 2.28
CA SER A 172 10.30 -13.35 1.07
C SER A 172 8.83 -13.00 0.83
N ASP A 173 8.49 -12.58 -0.39
CA ASP A 173 7.11 -12.38 -0.84
C ASP A 173 6.46 -13.71 -1.23
N VAL A 174 6.17 -14.54 -0.22
CA VAL A 174 5.61 -15.90 -0.38
C VAL A 174 4.21 -15.93 -0.98
N MET A 175 3.42 -14.87 -0.80
CA MET A 175 2.08 -14.74 -1.40
C MET A 175 2.12 -14.20 -2.84
N GLY A 176 3.29 -13.75 -3.31
CA GLY A 176 3.43 -13.09 -4.60
C GLY A 176 2.60 -11.81 -4.69
N SER A 177 2.51 -11.02 -3.62
CA SER A 177 1.74 -9.78 -3.54
C SER A 177 2.43 -8.60 -4.23
N PHE A 178 3.75 -8.67 -4.45
CA PHE A 178 4.57 -7.61 -5.02
C PHE A 178 4.94 -7.86 -6.49
N THR A 179 5.16 -6.78 -7.23
CA THR A 179 5.86 -6.82 -8.53
C THR A 179 7.33 -6.48 -8.37
N GLN A 180 7.67 -5.64 -7.37
CA GLN A 180 9.05 -5.19 -7.09
C GLN A 180 9.20 -4.84 -5.60
N GLY A 181 10.32 -5.26 -4.99
CA GLY A 181 10.81 -4.66 -3.74
C GLY A 181 11.59 -3.38 -4.04
N LEU A 182 11.39 -2.33 -3.25
CA LEU A 182 11.98 -1.01 -3.48
C LEU A 182 12.86 -0.57 -2.31
N VAL A 183 13.90 0.20 -2.63
CA VAL A 183 14.74 0.91 -1.65
C VAL A 183 14.88 2.37 -2.05
N SER A 184 14.93 3.26 -1.07
CA SER A 184 15.22 4.68 -1.32
C SER A 184 16.69 4.86 -1.66
N VAL A 185 16.97 5.69 -2.66
CA VAL A 185 18.34 6.09 -3.04
C VAL A 185 18.63 7.57 -2.75
N GLY A 186 17.74 8.24 -2.02
CA GLY A 186 17.81 9.67 -1.72
C GLY A 186 16.90 10.52 -2.64
N ASP A 187 16.71 11.80 -2.31
CA ASP A 187 15.97 12.77 -3.14
C ASP A 187 14.57 12.31 -3.61
N ASN A 188 13.84 11.61 -2.74
CA ASN A 188 12.53 11.00 -3.01
C ASN A 188 12.52 10.07 -4.24
N GLU A 189 13.67 9.50 -4.57
CA GLU A 189 13.88 8.55 -5.67
C GLU A 189 14.10 7.14 -5.13
N TYR A 190 13.63 6.17 -5.90
CA TYR A 190 13.66 4.76 -5.54
C TYR A 190 14.37 3.94 -6.61
N ASP A 191 14.93 2.82 -6.18
CA ASP A 191 15.47 1.80 -7.07
C ASP A 191 14.90 0.43 -6.69
N VAL A 192 14.95 -0.50 -7.63
CA VAL A 192 14.57 -1.90 -7.37
C VAL A 192 15.61 -2.51 -6.44
N LEU A 193 15.16 -3.18 -5.38
CA LEU A 193 16.02 -3.87 -4.43
C LEU A 193 16.95 -4.85 -5.18
N PRO A 194 18.28 -4.67 -5.13
CA PRO A 194 19.24 -5.50 -5.86
C PRO A 194 19.66 -6.76 -5.08
N ALA A 195 18.85 -7.19 -4.10
CA ALA A 195 19.12 -8.31 -3.22
C ALA A 195 18.04 -9.37 -3.33
N SER A 196 18.41 -10.63 -3.13
CA SER A 196 17.51 -11.78 -3.19
C SER A 196 17.80 -12.72 -2.03
N LEU A 197 16.75 -13.15 -1.34
CA LEU A 197 16.79 -14.30 -0.44
C LEU A 197 16.77 -15.60 -1.24
N GLN A 198 17.46 -16.60 -0.71
CA GLN A 198 17.34 -17.95 -1.23
C GLN A 198 15.98 -18.52 -0.84
N GLY A 199 15.09 -18.68 -1.82
CA GLY A 199 13.73 -19.19 -1.62
C GLY A 199 13.13 -19.66 -2.94
N TYR A 200 12.15 -20.55 -2.89
CA TYR A 200 11.49 -21.05 -4.09
C TYR A 200 10.53 -19.99 -4.65
N ALA A 201 10.87 -19.43 -5.81
CA ALA A 201 9.98 -18.64 -6.68
C ALA A 201 9.32 -17.37 -6.07
N SER A 202 9.89 -16.76 -5.03
CA SER A 202 9.39 -15.52 -4.42
C SER A 202 10.31 -14.32 -4.65
N LEU A 203 9.73 -13.12 -4.72
CA LEU A 203 10.48 -11.87 -4.69
C LEU A 203 10.99 -11.59 -3.28
N THR A 204 11.98 -10.72 -3.17
CA THR A 204 12.51 -10.25 -1.88
C THR A 204 12.12 -8.81 -1.65
N ILE A 205 11.65 -8.51 -0.44
CA ILE A 205 11.29 -7.17 0.03
C ILE A 205 12.24 -6.80 1.17
N GLY A 206 12.91 -5.66 1.03
CA GLY A 206 13.79 -5.13 2.07
C GLY A 206 13.03 -4.06 2.85
N VAL A 207 13.01 -4.18 4.18
CA VAL A 207 12.34 -3.19 5.04
C VAL A 207 13.34 -2.57 6.01
N PRO A 208 13.37 -1.23 6.15
CA PRO A 208 14.26 -0.57 7.11
C PRO A 208 13.71 -0.66 8.53
N SER A 209 14.59 -0.45 9.51
CA SER A 209 14.20 -0.35 10.92
C SER A 209 13.22 0.78 11.16
N ARG A 210 12.19 0.52 11.96
CA ARG A 210 11.20 1.51 12.40
C ARG A 210 11.82 2.56 13.33
N LEU A 211 12.90 2.20 14.03
CA LEU A 211 13.59 3.05 15.00
C LEU A 211 14.30 4.24 14.34
N TYR A 212 14.54 4.17 13.03
CA TYR A 212 15.10 5.28 12.27
C TYR A 212 14.18 6.49 12.19
N TYR A 213 12.90 6.29 12.47
CA TYR A 213 11.87 7.27 12.24
C TYR A 213 11.19 7.66 13.56
N THR A 214 10.80 8.93 13.68
CA THR A 214 10.06 9.45 14.83
C THR A 214 8.86 10.22 14.30
N LYS A 215 7.66 9.79 14.72
CA LYS A 215 6.42 10.50 14.37
C LYS A 215 6.43 11.90 14.96
N THR A 216 6.03 12.87 14.14
CA THR A 216 5.87 14.27 14.52
C THR A 216 4.56 14.78 13.91
N ALA A 217 4.13 15.99 14.27
CA ALA A 217 2.94 16.60 13.66
C ALA A 217 3.09 16.75 12.13
N ASP A 218 4.29 17.10 11.65
CA ASP A 218 4.57 17.28 10.22
C ASP A 218 4.80 15.95 9.48
N LYS A 219 5.22 14.91 10.22
CA LYS A 219 5.46 13.55 9.68
C LYS A 219 4.63 12.52 10.45
N PRO A 220 3.30 12.52 10.31
CA PRO A 220 2.43 11.62 11.06
C PRO A 220 2.61 10.14 10.66
N LEU A 221 3.14 9.88 9.46
CA LEU A 221 3.37 8.54 8.91
C LEU A 221 4.83 8.08 9.03
N ALA A 222 5.68 8.79 9.79
CA ALA A 222 7.07 8.39 10.00
C ALA A 222 7.18 6.93 10.49
N GLY A 223 7.92 6.11 9.75
CA GLY A 223 8.15 4.70 10.07
C GLY A 223 7.04 3.74 9.64
N VAL A 224 5.97 4.24 9.01
CA VAL A 224 4.92 3.42 8.38
C VAL A 224 5.45 2.85 7.08
N ARG A 225 5.45 1.53 6.93
CA ARG A 225 5.83 0.83 5.70
C ARG A 225 4.63 0.73 4.77
N LEU A 226 4.79 1.29 3.58
CA LEU A 226 3.75 1.47 2.57
C LEU A 226 4.03 0.62 1.33
N GLY A 227 3.07 -0.23 0.98
CA GLY A 227 3.00 -0.88 -0.32
C GLY A 227 2.17 -0.07 -1.32
N VAL A 228 2.59 0.01 -2.57
CA VAL A 228 1.94 0.85 -3.59
C VAL A 228 1.45 0.02 -4.77
N LYS A 229 0.14 -0.03 -5.03
CA LYS A 229 -0.42 -0.71 -6.21
C LYS A 229 0.32 -0.29 -7.49
N ASP A 230 0.57 -1.23 -8.40
CA ASP A 230 1.42 -0.98 -9.57
C ASP A 230 0.69 -0.26 -10.74
N ILE A 231 0.01 0.83 -10.39
CA ILE A 231 -0.60 1.81 -11.31
C ILE A 231 -0.18 3.25 -10.97
N TYR A 232 0.53 3.46 -9.85
CA TYR A 232 1.04 4.75 -9.42
C TYR A 232 2.51 4.89 -9.84
N ASP A 233 2.85 6.03 -10.42
CA ASP A 233 4.24 6.34 -10.73
C ASP A 233 5.02 6.76 -9.49
N ILE A 234 6.24 6.21 -9.40
CA ILE A 234 7.23 6.51 -8.37
C ILE A 234 8.54 6.81 -9.08
N LYS A 235 9.15 7.96 -8.77
CA LYS A 235 10.42 8.38 -9.38
C LYS A 235 11.50 7.31 -9.23
N GLY A 236 12.14 6.95 -10.34
CA GLY A 236 13.26 6.01 -10.38
C GLY A 236 12.87 4.55 -10.67
N VAL A 237 11.57 4.23 -10.69
CA VAL A 237 11.08 2.88 -11.05
C VAL A 237 10.02 2.89 -12.15
N LYS A 238 9.81 1.72 -12.78
CA LYS A 238 8.77 1.54 -13.81
C LYS A 238 7.41 1.26 -13.17
N THR A 239 6.34 1.55 -13.90
CA THR A 239 4.97 1.16 -13.55
C THR A 239 4.49 0.11 -14.55
N GLY A 240 4.05 -1.05 -14.06
CA GLY A 240 3.72 -2.19 -14.92
C GLY A 240 2.24 -2.31 -15.31
N CYS A 241 1.32 -1.77 -14.50
CA CYS A 241 -0.13 -1.85 -14.73
C CYS A 241 -0.67 -3.28 -14.97
N GLY A 242 0.03 -4.31 -14.46
CA GLY A 242 -0.34 -5.71 -14.67
C GLY A 242 -0.18 -6.18 -16.12
N ASN A 243 0.54 -5.46 -16.99
CA ASN A 243 0.78 -5.83 -18.39
C ASN A 243 2.27 -5.80 -18.75
N ARG A 244 2.77 -6.89 -19.32
CA ARG A 244 4.20 -7.02 -19.67
C ARG A 244 4.61 -6.06 -20.78
N ALA A 245 3.75 -5.88 -21.78
CA ALA A 245 4.02 -4.99 -22.90
C ALA A 245 4.04 -3.51 -22.46
N TYR A 246 3.15 -3.11 -21.55
CA TYR A 246 3.14 -1.79 -20.92
C TYR A 246 4.44 -1.56 -20.15
N TYR A 247 4.83 -2.52 -19.31
CA TYR A 247 6.09 -2.47 -18.57
C TYR A 247 7.31 -2.36 -19.50
N GLU A 248 7.33 -3.05 -20.64
CA GLU A 248 8.44 -2.99 -21.60
C GLU A 248 8.47 -1.65 -22.36
N THR A 249 7.31 -1.14 -22.78
CA THR A 249 7.16 0.04 -23.65
C THR A 249 7.51 1.34 -22.95
N TYR A 250 6.98 1.56 -21.75
CA TYR A 250 7.13 2.84 -21.07
C TYR A 250 8.43 2.88 -20.25
N PRO A 251 9.12 4.04 -20.16
CA PRO A 251 10.38 4.15 -19.44
C PRO A 251 10.17 4.17 -17.91
N VAL A 252 11.29 4.24 -17.18
CA VAL A 252 11.28 4.57 -15.74
C VAL A 252 10.61 5.93 -15.52
N ALA A 253 9.76 6.03 -14.49
CA ALA A 253 9.09 7.27 -14.15
C ALA A 253 10.10 8.33 -13.68
N ASN A 254 9.98 9.54 -14.22
CA ASN A 254 10.86 10.67 -13.91
C ASN A 254 10.39 11.50 -12.69
N SER A 255 9.19 11.24 -12.18
CA SER A 255 8.58 11.94 -11.05
C SER A 255 7.61 11.02 -10.32
N THR A 256 7.48 11.19 -9.01
CA THR A 256 6.45 10.54 -8.20
C THR A 256 5.13 11.30 -8.32
N GLY A 257 4.01 10.58 -8.45
CA GLY A 257 2.67 11.19 -8.50
C GLY A 257 2.28 11.86 -7.17
N PRO A 258 1.45 12.92 -7.18
CA PRO A 258 1.12 13.73 -6.00
C PRO A 258 0.52 12.92 -4.84
N ALA A 259 -0.34 11.94 -5.12
CA ALA A 259 -0.90 11.07 -4.08
C ALA A 259 0.21 10.35 -3.30
N ILE A 260 1.17 9.75 -4.00
CA ILE A 260 2.29 9.04 -3.37
C ILE A 260 3.26 10.04 -2.72
N GLN A 261 3.53 11.16 -3.38
CA GLN A 261 4.42 12.19 -2.85
C GLN A 261 3.92 12.75 -1.52
N SER A 262 2.61 12.97 -1.35
CA SER A 262 2.07 13.44 -0.07
C SER A 262 2.30 12.45 1.09
N LEU A 263 2.34 11.15 0.80
CA LEU A 263 2.60 10.11 1.80
C LEU A 263 4.08 10.05 2.16
N ILE A 264 4.97 10.19 1.17
CA ILE A 264 6.42 10.31 1.38
C ILE A 264 6.72 11.55 2.24
N ASP A 265 6.11 12.69 1.91
CA ASP A 265 6.30 13.95 2.63
C ASP A 265 5.85 13.83 4.10
N ALA A 266 4.75 13.09 4.35
CA ALA A 266 4.26 12.75 5.68
C ALA A 266 5.11 11.68 6.42
N GLY A 267 6.18 11.17 5.79
CA GLY A 267 7.16 10.26 6.39
C GLY A 267 6.93 8.76 6.13
N ALA A 268 5.98 8.38 5.29
CA ALA A 268 5.75 6.98 4.93
C ALA A 268 6.93 6.41 4.12
N ILE A 269 7.23 5.13 4.32
CA ILE A 269 8.37 4.43 3.74
C ILE A 269 7.87 3.44 2.70
N ILE A 270 8.12 3.72 1.43
CA ILE A 270 7.73 2.80 0.35
C ILE A 270 8.67 1.60 0.34
N VAL A 271 8.08 0.40 0.45
CA VAL A 271 8.83 -0.87 0.47
C VAL A 271 8.69 -1.67 -0.82
N GLY A 272 7.70 -1.36 -1.67
CA GLY A 272 7.47 -2.11 -2.89
C GLY A 272 6.31 -1.64 -3.75
N LYS A 273 6.36 -2.03 -5.05
CA LYS A 273 5.19 -1.99 -5.94
C LYS A 273 4.40 -3.30 -5.77
N MET A 274 3.08 -3.20 -5.65
CA MET A 274 2.18 -4.32 -5.38
C MET A 274 1.32 -4.67 -6.59
N LYS A 275 1.08 -5.97 -6.80
CA LYS A 275 0.36 -6.46 -7.98
C LYS A 275 -1.03 -5.85 -8.12
N THR A 276 -1.37 -5.56 -9.36
CA THR A 276 -2.72 -5.22 -9.82
C THR A 276 -3.12 -6.21 -10.91
N SER A 277 -4.40 -6.51 -11.02
CA SER A 277 -4.92 -7.08 -12.27
C SER A 277 -4.77 -6.09 -13.42
N GLN A 278 -4.80 -6.60 -14.65
CA GLN A 278 -4.36 -5.86 -15.81
C GLN A 278 -5.21 -4.61 -16.06
N PHE A 279 -4.54 -3.45 -16.12
CA PHE A 279 -5.16 -2.12 -16.25
C PHE A 279 -6.30 -1.89 -15.24
N ALA A 280 -6.13 -2.40 -14.01
CA ALA A 280 -7.10 -2.32 -12.93
C ALA A 280 -8.47 -2.98 -13.24
N ASN A 281 -8.56 -3.87 -14.22
CA ASN A 281 -9.79 -4.59 -14.55
C ASN A 281 -10.13 -5.69 -13.54
N GLY A 282 -11.41 -6.02 -13.41
CA GLY A 282 -11.87 -7.04 -12.46
C GLY A 282 -11.59 -8.45 -12.98
N GLU A 283 -10.39 -8.96 -12.74
CA GLU A 283 -9.92 -10.30 -13.09
C GLU A 283 -10.00 -11.23 -11.89
N THR A 284 -10.24 -12.51 -12.13
CA THR A 284 -10.27 -13.54 -11.10
C THR A 284 -9.16 -14.56 -11.31
N ALA A 285 -8.51 -14.99 -10.23
CA ALA A 285 -7.66 -16.17 -10.29
C ALA A 285 -8.43 -17.43 -10.73
N THR A 286 -7.81 -18.39 -11.42
CA THR A 286 -6.46 -18.31 -11.97
C THR A 286 -6.43 -17.86 -13.43
N ALA A 287 -7.48 -18.16 -14.22
CA ALA A 287 -7.42 -18.16 -15.68
C ALA A 287 -7.45 -16.76 -16.32
N ASP A 288 -8.00 -15.75 -15.62
CA ASP A 288 -8.02 -14.38 -16.14
C ASP A 288 -6.64 -13.72 -16.08
N TRP A 289 -5.76 -14.20 -15.19
CA TRP A 289 -4.43 -13.66 -14.93
C TRP A 289 -3.38 -14.38 -15.81
N VAL A 290 -3.11 -13.81 -17.00
CA VAL A 290 -2.26 -14.45 -18.01
C VAL A 290 -0.84 -13.88 -17.98
N ASP A 291 -0.70 -12.54 -18.01
CA ASP A 291 0.61 -11.88 -18.05
C ASP A 291 1.40 -12.07 -16.75
N TYR A 292 0.70 -12.10 -15.63
CA TYR A 292 1.24 -12.34 -14.29
C TYR A 292 0.30 -13.26 -13.51
N HIS A 293 0.82 -14.05 -12.57
CA HIS A 293 -0.05 -14.82 -11.67
C HIS A 293 -0.63 -13.96 -10.55
N SER A 294 -1.93 -14.15 -10.30
CA SER A 294 -2.65 -13.56 -9.16
C SER A 294 -1.99 -13.93 -7.82
N PRO A 295 -1.89 -12.99 -6.85
CA PRO A 295 -1.43 -13.27 -5.49
C PRO A 295 -2.22 -14.40 -4.80
N PHE A 296 -1.70 -14.89 -3.68
CA PHE A 296 -2.43 -15.77 -2.76
C PHE A 296 -3.16 -14.95 -1.69
N ASN A 297 -4.33 -15.43 -1.27
CA ASN A 297 -5.05 -14.91 -0.12
C ASN A 297 -4.71 -15.79 1.08
N ALA A 298 -4.06 -15.24 2.10
CA ALA A 298 -3.67 -16.01 3.27
C ALA A 298 -4.86 -16.56 4.08
N ARG A 299 -6.06 -15.97 3.95
CA ARG A 299 -7.27 -16.33 4.71
C ARG A 299 -7.77 -17.73 4.38
N GLY A 300 -8.42 -18.35 5.36
CA GLY A 300 -8.98 -19.68 5.24
C GLY A 300 -7.88 -20.68 4.92
N ASP A 301 -8.02 -21.40 3.81
CA ASP A 301 -7.11 -22.46 3.41
C ASP A 301 -5.89 -21.99 2.59
N GLY A 302 -5.74 -20.69 2.34
CA GLY A 302 -4.66 -20.15 1.50
C GLY A 302 -4.94 -20.20 -0.01
N TYR A 303 -6.06 -20.79 -0.45
CA TYR A 303 -6.40 -21.01 -1.87
C TYR A 303 -7.65 -20.27 -2.32
N GLN A 304 -8.06 -19.24 -1.57
CA GLN A 304 -9.10 -18.31 -1.99
C GLN A 304 -8.54 -17.29 -2.99
N ASP A 305 -9.43 -16.74 -3.81
CA ASP A 305 -9.14 -15.58 -4.65
C ASP A 305 -8.93 -14.33 -3.75
N PRO A 306 -7.87 -13.53 -3.97
CA PRO A 306 -7.62 -12.31 -3.20
C PRO A 306 -8.48 -11.12 -3.65
N SER A 307 -9.39 -11.33 -4.61
CA SER A 307 -10.13 -10.30 -5.34
C SER A 307 -9.25 -9.33 -6.11
N SER A 308 -9.87 -8.39 -6.82
CA SER A 308 -9.22 -7.47 -7.76
C SER A 308 -9.88 -6.10 -7.78
N SER A 309 -9.22 -5.04 -8.26
CA SER A 309 -7.88 -5.02 -8.86
C SER A 309 -6.73 -4.69 -7.92
N SER A 310 -6.98 -4.26 -6.68
CA SER A 310 -5.92 -4.06 -5.68
C SER A 310 -5.57 -5.38 -4.99
N SER A 311 -5.31 -6.42 -5.78
CA SER A 311 -5.07 -7.80 -5.32
C SER A 311 -3.80 -7.92 -4.48
N GLY A 312 -2.70 -7.32 -4.93
CA GLY A 312 -1.46 -7.25 -4.17
C GLY A 312 -1.63 -6.52 -2.84
N PRO A 313 -2.18 -5.29 -2.81
CA PRO A 313 -2.53 -4.60 -1.57
C PRO A 313 -3.35 -5.42 -0.57
N GLY A 314 -4.45 -6.05 -1.01
CA GLY A 314 -5.29 -6.87 -0.13
C GLY A 314 -4.55 -8.10 0.40
N SER A 315 -3.92 -8.85 -0.50
CA SER A 315 -3.11 -10.03 -0.18
C SER A 315 -1.98 -9.70 0.80
N GLY A 316 -1.20 -8.65 0.54
CA GLY A 316 -0.06 -8.27 1.37
C GLY A 316 -0.47 -7.81 2.76
N ILE A 317 -1.52 -6.98 2.87
CA ILE A 317 -2.04 -6.56 4.18
C ILE A 317 -2.69 -7.73 4.93
N GLY A 318 -3.29 -8.70 4.24
CA GLY A 318 -3.77 -9.93 4.89
C GLY A 318 -2.66 -10.86 5.41
N SER A 319 -1.43 -10.71 4.91
CA SER A 319 -0.40 -11.76 5.03
C SER A 319 0.90 -11.34 5.73
N TYR A 320 1.25 -10.05 5.70
CA TYR A 320 2.57 -9.58 6.14
C TYR A 320 2.48 -8.62 7.31
N ASP A 321 2.90 -9.08 8.50
CA ASP A 321 2.89 -8.26 9.72
C ASP A 321 3.82 -7.03 9.60
N TRP A 322 4.91 -7.18 8.85
CA TRP A 322 5.87 -6.11 8.59
C TRP A 322 5.33 -5.01 7.65
N LEU A 323 4.18 -5.23 6.99
CA LEU A 323 3.53 -4.25 6.10
C LEU A 323 2.34 -3.60 6.82
N ASP A 324 2.37 -2.27 6.96
CA ASP A 324 1.39 -1.54 7.77
C ASP A 324 0.21 -1.01 6.95
N LEU A 325 0.50 -0.54 5.73
CA LEU A 325 -0.43 0.19 4.90
C LEU A 325 -0.20 -0.15 3.43
N ALA A 326 -1.27 -0.25 2.65
CA ALA A 326 -1.17 -0.32 1.21
C ALA A 326 -2.15 0.66 0.55
N ILE A 327 -1.69 1.38 -0.46
CA ILE A 327 -2.55 2.23 -1.29
C ILE A 327 -3.03 1.45 -2.52
N GLY A 328 -4.33 1.55 -2.79
CA GLY A 328 -5.01 0.99 -3.94
C GLY A 328 -5.91 2.01 -4.63
N SER A 329 -6.62 1.56 -5.66
CA SER A 329 -7.62 2.36 -6.38
C SER A 329 -8.96 1.64 -6.47
N ASP A 330 -10.06 2.40 -6.50
CA ASP A 330 -11.42 1.89 -6.61
C ASP A 330 -12.23 2.63 -7.70
N THR A 331 -12.48 1.92 -8.81
CA THR A 331 -13.36 2.35 -9.91
C THR A 331 -14.74 1.68 -9.85
N GLY A 332 -14.81 0.47 -9.28
CA GLY A 332 -16.04 -0.32 -9.16
C GLY A 332 -16.04 -1.35 -8.02
N GLY A 333 -15.14 -1.21 -7.05
CA GLY A 333 -14.96 -2.15 -5.92
C GLY A 333 -13.52 -2.59 -5.70
N SER A 334 -12.55 -1.99 -6.39
CA SER A 334 -11.17 -2.49 -6.43
C SER A 334 -10.35 -2.26 -5.16
N ILE A 335 -10.83 -1.50 -4.18
CA ILE A 335 -10.32 -1.51 -2.81
C ILE A 335 -11.22 -2.38 -1.94
N ARG A 336 -12.53 -2.21 -2.09
CA ARG A 336 -13.52 -2.82 -1.21
C ARG A 336 -13.52 -4.35 -1.31
N ASN A 337 -13.56 -4.91 -2.51
CA ASN A 337 -13.59 -6.36 -2.69
C ASN A 337 -12.30 -7.04 -2.16
N PRO A 338 -11.07 -6.55 -2.45
CA PRO A 338 -9.87 -7.09 -1.80
C PRO A 338 -9.87 -6.94 -0.29
N SER A 339 -10.32 -5.81 0.27
CA SER A 339 -10.44 -5.62 1.72
C SER A 339 -11.40 -6.63 2.35
N GLN A 340 -12.56 -6.86 1.74
CA GLN A 340 -13.57 -7.80 2.21
C GLN A 340 -13.00 -9.22 2.32
N VAL A 341 -12.39 -9.76 1.26
CA VAL A 341 -11.96 -11.18 1.23
C VAL A 341 -10.62 -11.44 1.91
N ASN A 342 -9.74 -10.45 2.01
CA ASN A 342 -8.48 -10.56 2.77
C ASN A 342 -8.66 -10.12 4.23
N GLY A 343 -9.85 -9.66 4.62
CA GLY A 343 -10.15 -9.32 6.01
C GLY A 343 -9.35 -8.12 6.49
N CYS A 344 -9.42 -7.02 5.75
CA CYS A 344 -8.73 -5.76 6.04
C CYS A 344 -9.76 -4.62 6.08
N PHE A 345 -9.46 -3.54 6.79
CA PHE A 345 -10.17 -2.28 6.57
C PHE A 345 -9.81 -1.74 5.20
N GLY A 346 -10.74 -1.06 4.53
CA GLY A 346 -10.40 -0.29 3.35
C GLY A 346 -11.50 0.64 2.88
N ASN A 347 -11.12 1.71 2.19
CA ASN A 347 -12.04 2.76 1.79
C ASN A 347 -11.91 3.14 0.31
N ARG A 348 -13.07 3.29 -0.32
CA ARG A 348 -13.27 4.21 -1.43
C ARG A 348 -13.64 5.57 -0.82
N PRO A 349 -12.81 6.63 -0.91
CA PRO A 349 -13.23 7.93 -0.39
C PRO A 349 -14.31 8.59 -1.26
N SER A 350 -14.82 9.71 -0.77
CA SER A 350 -15.54 10.65 -1.62
C SER A 350 -14.75 10.94 -2.90
N TRP A 351 -15.46 11.03 -4.02
CA TRP A 351 -14.84 11.27 -5.32
C TRP A 351 -14.21 12.66 -5.38
N ASN A 352 -13.07 12.74 -6.07
CA ASN A 352 -12.28 13.96 -6.30
C ASN A 352 -11.57 14.56 -5.07
N PHE A 353 -11.30 13.77 -4.02
CA PHE A 353 -10.49 14.21 -2.86
C PHE A 353 -8.98 14.06 -3.04
N VAL A 354 -8.55 13.19 -3.95
CA VAL A 354 -7.14 12.87 -4.17
C VAL A 354 -6.82 13.12 -5.64
N SER A 355 -5.76 13.87 -5.92
CA SER A 355 -5.26 13.98 -7.29
C SER A 355 -4.76 12.61 -7.76
N LEU A 356 -5.27 12.18 -8.92
CA LEU A 356 -4.87 10.96 -9.62
C LEU A 356 -3.93 11.25 -10.79
N ASP A 357 -3.28 12.41 -10.80
CA ASP A 357 -2.19 12.67 -11.73
C ASP A 357 -1.11 11.61 -11.55
N LYS A 358 -0.55 11.12 -12.66
CA LYS A 358 0.47 10.04 -12.67
C LYS A 358 -0.04 8.72 -12.05
N VAL A 359 -1.33 8.47 -12.17
CA VAL A 359 -1.97 7.18 -11.90
C VAL A 359 -2.62 6.70 -13.20
N MET A 360 -2.42 5.44 -13.56
CA MET A 360 -3.05 4.88 -14.77
C MET A 360 -4.58 4.92 -14.64
N PRO A 361 -5.30 5.60 -15.56
CA PRO A 361 -6.74 5.82 -15.44
C PRO A 361 -7.56 4.62 -15.95
N MET A 362 -8.72 4.38 -15.34
CA MET A 362 -9.73 3.46 -15.86
C MET A 362 -10.99 4.24 -16.25
N SER A 363 -11.57 4.97 -15.31
CA SER A 363 -12.70 5.87 -15.56
C SER A 363 -12.56 7.07 -14.63
N PRO A 364 -12.01 8.21 -15.10
CA PRO A 364 -11.75 9.37 -14.24
C PRO A 364 -12.98 9.87 -13.46
N LEU A 365 -14.19 9.61 -13.96
CA LEU A 365 -15.46 9.96 -13.32
C LEU A 365 -15.85 9.06 -12.14
N LEU A 366 -15.13 7.95 -11.95
CA LEU A 366 -15.39 6.95 -10.92
C LEU A 366 -14.16 6.67 -10.06
N ASP A 367 -12.95 6.82 -10.63
CA ASP A 367 -11.66 6.48 -10.04
C ASP A 367 -11.42 7.26 -8.74
N THR A 368 -10.96 6.54 -7.72
CA THR A 368 -10.53 7.10 -6.44
C THR A 368 -9.31 6.34 -5.92
N ALA A 369 -8.50 7.00 -5.08
CA ALA A 369 -7.40 6.38 -4.36
C ALA A 369 -7.72 6.26 -2.87
N GLY A 370 -7.44 5.12 -2.28
CA GLY A 370 -7.70 4.84 -0.87
C GLY A 370 -6.81 3.75 -0.32
N PHE A 371 -7.05 3.33 0.91
CA PHE A 371 -6.14 2.46 1.63
C PHE A 371 -6.72 1.11 1.97
N LEU A 372 -5.82 0.15 2.17
CA LEU A 372 -6.05 -1.10 2.85
C LEU A 372 -5.10 -1.18 4.04
N THR A 373 -5.62 -1.53 5.23
CA THR A 373 -4.81 -1.68 6.45
C THR A 373 -5.53 -2.54 7.48
N ARG A 374 -4.82 -2.87 8.56
CA ARG A 374 -5.33 -3.56 9.76
C ARG A 374 -5.53 -2.61 10.94
N ASP A 375 -4.95 -1.41 10.90
CA ASP A 375 -4.97 -0.44 12.00
C ASP A 375 -5.85 0.76 11.65
N VAL A 376 -6.94 0.95 12.40
CA VAL A 376 -7.94 2.02 12.17
C VAL A 376 -7.40 3.43 12.47
N GLN A 377 -6.44 3.56 13.39
CA GLN A 377 -5.81 4.84 13.70
C GLN A 377 -4.86 5.27 12.57
N LEU A 378 -4.07 4.31 12.08
CA LEU A 378 -3.23 4.52 10.89
C LEU A 378 -4.08 4.81 9.65
N TRP A 379 -5.19 4.09 9.48
CA TRP A 379 -6.12 4.26 8.37
C TRP A 379 -6.64 5.69 8.27
N ARG A 380 -7.10 6.24 9.40
CA ARG A 380 -7.55 7.63 9.49
C ARG A 380 -6.41 8.61 9.24
N ALA A 381 -5.28 8.45 9.91
CA ALA A 381 -4.15 9.37 9.80
C ALA A 381 -3.61 9.46 8.37
N ALA A 382 -3.48 8.32 7.67
CA ALA A 382 -3.05 8.29 6.28
C ALA A 382 -4.10 8.91 5.33
N SER A 383 -5.38 8.70 5.61
CA SER A 383 -6.47 9.28 4.84
C SER A 383 -6.53 10.81 4.99
N GLU A 384 -6.32 11.35 6.19
CA GLU A 384 -6.21 12.80 6.42
C GLU A 384 -5.04 13.42 5.62
N VAL A 385 -3.92 12.70 5.44
CA VAL A 385 -2.81 13.15 4.58
C VAL A 385 -3.26 13.26 3.11
N LEU A 386 -3.97 12.26 2.59
CA LEU A 386 -4.44 12.28 1.20
C LEU A 386 -5.53 13.34 0.97
N TYR A 387 -6.38 13.60 1.96
CA TYR A 387 -7.54 14.49 1.82
C TYR A 387 -7.27 15.91 2.31
N LYS A 388 -6.02 16.25 2.62
CA LYS A 388 -5.64 17.54 3.22
C LYS A 388 -6.22 18.75 2.47
N ASP A 389 -6.33 18.66 1.14
CA ASP A 389 -6.78 19.75 0.28
C ASP A 389 -8.31 19.73 0.06
N ALA A 390 -9.02 18.70 0.55
CA ALA A 390 -10.48 18.58 0.44
C ALA A 390 -11.25 19.38 1.51
N GLY A 391 -10.56 19.91 2.54
CA GLY A 391 -11.16 20.81 3.53
C GLY A 391 -12.21 20.15 4.44
N LEU A 392 -12.03 18.88 4.78
CA LEU A 392 -13.02 18.10 5.52
C LEU A 392 -13.19 18.58 6.97
N LYS A 393 -14.45 18.67 7.40
CA LYS A 393 -14.82 18.85 8.81
C LYS A 393 -14.85 17.48 9.49
N SER A 394 -14.28 17.41 10.68
CA SER A 394 -14.37 16.21 11.52
C SER A 394 -15.67 16.24 12.34
N TYR A 395 -16.32 15.09 12.47
CA TYR A 395 -17.58 14.92 13.20
C TYR A 395 -17.45 13.80 14.22
N THR A 396 -17.93 14.06 15.43
CA THR A 396 -17.93 13.10 16.56
C THR A 396 -19.34 12.84 17.10
N LYS A 397 -20.36 13.43 16.46
CA LYS A 397 -21.76 13.05 16.65
C LYS A 397 -22.18 12.20 15.45
N TYR A 398 -23.02 11.21 15.71
CA TYR A 398 -23.45 10.22 14.73
C TYR A 398 -24.97 10.22 14.56
N PRO A 399 -25.49 9.91 13.37
CA PRO A 399 -26.94 9.83 13.15
C PRO A 399 -27.59 8.77 14.04
N LYS A 400 -28.87 8.98 14.36
CA LYS A 400 -29.70 8.06 15.15
C LYS A 400 -30.56 7.13 14.29
N SER A 401 -30.20 6.96 13.02
CA SER A 401 -30.85 6.05 12.08
C SER A 401 -29.81 5.19 11.35
N ILE A 402 -30.08 3.89 11.28
CA ILE A 402 -29.32 2.91 10.52
C ILE A 402 -30.25 2.33 9.45
N LYS A 403 -29.85 2.44 8.20
CA LYS A 403 -30.52 1.91 7.02
C LYS A 403 -29.73 0.69 6.53
N THR A 404 -30.33 -0.49 6.49
CA THR A 404 -29.65 -1.73 6.08
C THR A 404 -30.17 -2.22 4.73
N ILE A 405 -29.26 -2.52 3.80
CA ILE A 405 -29.60 -3.05 2.48
C ILE A 405 -29.39 -4.56 2.49
N GLN A 406 -30.47 -5.32 2.31
CA GLN A 406 -30.47 -6.78 2.20
C GLN A 406 -29.88 -7.52 3.43
N PHE A 407 -29.94 -6.90 4.61
CA PHE A 407 -29.54 -7.56 5.85
C PHE A 407 -30.53 -8.67 6.25
N PRO A 408 -30.05 -9.78 6.82
CA PRO A 408 -30.92 -10.78 7.42
C PRO A 408 -31.65 -10.18 8.64
N THR A 409 -32.94 -10.50 8.79
CA THR A 409 -33.70 -10.17 10.01
C THR A 409 -33.51 -11.20 11.12
N ASN A 410 -32.96 -12.37 10.78
CA ASN A 410 -32.76 -13.51 11.66
C ASN A 410 -31.63 -14.38 11.09
N ALA A 411 -30.83 -14.96 11.99
CA ALA A 411 -29.64 -15.72 11.63
C ALA A 411 -29.96 -17.19 11.33
N SER A 412 -29.64 -17.63 10.12
CA SER A 412 -29.67 -19.03 9.66
C SER A 412 -28.26 -19.57 9.43
N THR A 413 -27.26 -18.70 9.24
CA THR A 413 -25.84 -19.06 9.14
C THR A 413 -25.01 -18.36 10.22
N PRO A 414 -23.78 -18.85 10.52
CA PRO A 414 -22.87 -18.16 11.42
C PRO A 414 -22.52 -16.73 10.97
N ALA A 415 -22.44 -16.48 9.65
CA ALA A 415 -22.18 -15.15 9.10
C ALA A 415 -23.36 -14.20 9.34
N GLU A 416 -24.59 -14.66 9.09
CA GLU A 416 -25.80 -13.88 9.38
C GLU A 416 -25.92 -13.57 10.88
N GLY A 417 -25.48 -14.49 11.75
CA GLY A 417 -25.39 -14.26 13.19
C GLY A 417 -24.49 -13.08 13.55
N LEU A 418 -23.33 -12.97 12.90
CA LEU A 418 -22.42 -11.84 13.08
C LEU A 418 -23.02 -10.53 12.55
N LEU A 419 -23.72 -10.56 11.41
CA LEU A 419 -24.37 -9.39 10.83
C LEU A 419 -25.46 -8.81 11.72
N VAL A 420 -26.35 -9.66 12.26
CA VAL A 420 -27.43 -9.25 13.17
C VAL A 420 -26.83 -8.70 14.47
N ASP A 421 -25.90 -9.43 15.09
CA ASP A 421 -25.24 -9.02 16.34
C ASP A 421 -24.50 -7.69 16.18
N PHE A 422 -23.83 -7.47 15.04
CA PHE A 422 -23.16 -6.21 14.75
C PHE A 422 -24.13 -5.03 14.67
N VAL A 423 -25.25 -5.17 13.95
CA VAL A 423 -26.25 -4.10 13.81
C VAL A 423 -26.90 -3.78 15.16
N ASP A 424 -27.19 -4.78 15.99
CA ASP A 424 -27.74 -4.60 17.33
C ASP A 424 -26.77 -3.85 18.26
N LYS A 425 -25.49 -4.23 18.23
CA LYS A 425 -24.42 -3.55 18.98
C LYS A 425 -24.22 -2.11 18.50
N LEU A 426 -24.23 -1.88 17.18
CA LEU A 426 -24.11 -0.56 16.60
C LEU A 426 -25.29 0.34 16.98
N SER A 427 -26.53 -0.16 16.89
CA SER A 427 -27.71 0.57 17.32
C SER A 427 -27.62 0.97 18.80
N SER A 428 -27.22 0.02 19.65
CA SER A 428 -27.04 0.25 21.09
C SER A 428 -25.95 1.28 21.37
N PHE A 429 -24.80 1.18 20.70
CA PHE A 429 -23.69 2.13 20.81
C PHE A 429 -24.13 3.54 20.41
N LEU A 430 -24.94 3.65 19.36
CA LEU A 430 -25.53 4.90 18.91
C LEU A 430 -26.73 5.35 19.79
N GLY A 431 -26.92 4.80 20.98
CA GLY A 431 -27.96 5.22 21.93
C GLY A 431 -29.37 4.77 21.55
N GLY A 432 -29.50 3.58 20.95
CA GLY A 432 -30.76 3.03 20.48
C GLY A 432 -31.20 3.61 19.13
N ALA A 433 -30.27 3.72 18.18
CA ALA A 433 -30.57 4.22 16.84
C ALA A 433 -31.62 3.34 16.14
N ASN A 434 -32.55 3.97 15.41
CA ASN A 434 -33.60 3.27 14.68
C ASN A 434 -33.01 2.49 13.50
N VAL A 435 -33.16 1.16 13.51
CA VAL A 435 -32.72 0.27 12.43
C VAL A 435 -33.88 0.00 11.49
N SER A 436 -33.69 0.18 10.18
CA SER A 436 -34.71 -0.08 9.17
C SER A 436 -34.11 -0.67 7.90
N ALA A 437 -34.83 -1.59 7.27
CA ALA A 437 -34.47 -2.07 5.94
C ALA A 437 -34.62 -0.93 4.92
N PHE A 438 -33.65 -0.78 4.03
CA PHE A 438 -33.62 0.26 3.02
C PHE A 438 -33.76 -0.31 1.61
N ASP A 439 -34.92 -0.04 1.01
CA ASP A 439 -35.20 -0.36 -0.38
C ASP A 439 -35.08 0.90 -1.25
N TYR A 440 -33.90 1.09 -1.82
CA TYR A 440 -33.61 2.21 -2.70
C TYR A 440 -34.36 2.14 -4.04
N ASN A 441 -34.82 0.96 -4.48
CA ASN A 441 -35.62 0.84 -5.70
C ASN A 441 -37.01 1.40 -5.45
N SER A 442 -37.65 1.01 -4.35
CA SER A 442 -38.94 1.58 -3.95
C SER A 442 -38.85 3.09 -3.69
N LEU A 443 -37.74 3.56 -3.12
CA LEU A 443 -37.51 5.00 -2.97
C LEU A 443 -37.38 5.69 -4.33
N TRP A 444 -36.60 5.13 -5.26
CA TRP A 444 -36.47 5.67 -6.62
C TRP A 444 -37.83 5.76 -7.32
N GLU A 445 -38.63 4.70 -7.29
CA GLU A 445 -39.94 4.69 -7.95
C GLU A 445 -40.87 5.81 -7.46
N SER A 446 -40.77 6.18 -6.18
CA SER A 446 -41.60 7.22 -5.57
C SER A 446 -41.00 8.63 -5.64
N THR A 447 -39.69 8.78 -5.91
CA THR A 447 -38.98 10.07 -5.80
C THR A 447 -38.10 10.43 -6.99
N LYS A 448 -38.04 9.58 -8.02
CA LYS A 448 -37.21 9.84 -9.21
C LYS A 448 -37.54 11.18 -9.86
N PRO A 449 -36.54 11.89 -10.39
CA PRO A 449 -36.75 13.20 -11.01
C PRO A 449 -37.76 13.14 -12.16
N SER A 450 -38.55 14.20 -12.34
CA SER A 450 -39.49 14.30 -13.47
C SER A 450 -38.81 14.34 -14.85
N THR A 451 -37.48 14.53 -14.88
CA THR A 451 -36.65 14.51 -16.09
C THR A 451 -36.42 13.09 -16.63
N VAL A 452 -36.60 12.05 -15.81
CA VAL A 452 -36.54 10.66 -16.30
C VAL A 452 -37.94 10.14 -16.68
N ALA A 453 -38.00 9.15 -17.56
CA ALA A 453 -39.27 8.55 -17.94
C ALA A 453 -39.99 7.93 -16.72
N ALA A 454 -41.32 8.04 -16.67
CA ALA A 454 -42.10 7.59 -15.51
C ALA A 454 -41.95 6.08 -15.22
N ASN A 455 -41.64 5.26 -16.22
CA ASN A 455 -41.38 3.82 -16.08
C ASN A 455 -39.88 3.47 -15.96
N ALA A 456 -38.99 4.47 -15.88
CA ALA A 456 -37.55 4.23 -15.72
C ALA A 456 -37.26 3.74 -14.30
N THR A 457 -36.62 2.57 -14.21
CA THR A 457 -36.05 2.00 -13.00
C THR A 457 -34.55 2.32 -12.92
N LEU A 458 -33.95 2.20 -11.74
CA LEU A 458 -32.49 2.32 -11.58
C LEU A 458 -31.73 1.37 -12.52
N ASP A 459 -32.16 0.12 -12.62
CA ASP A 459 -31.56 -0.86 -13.52
C ASP A 459 -31.66 -0.41 -15.00
N SER A 460 -32.82 0.10 -15.43
CA SER A 460 -33.03 0.53 -16.81
C SER A 460 -32.14 1.69 -17.25
N ILE A 461 -31.77 2.59 -16.32
CA ILE A 461 -30.92 3.75 -16.64
C ILE A 461 -29.44 3.49 -16.34
N LEU A 462 -29.11 2.62 -15.38
CA LEU A 462 -27.72 2.41 -14.92
C LEU A 462 -27.08 1.10 -15.39
N SER A 463 -27.83 0.21 -16.03
CA SER A 463 -27.32 -1.11 -16.48
C SER A 463 -26.14 -0.99 -17.47
N LEU A 464 -26.12 0.05 -18.32
CA LEU A 464 -25.03 0.31 -19.26
C LEU A 464 -23.98 1.29 -18.70
N THR A 465 -24.30 2.04 -17.65
CA THR A 465 -23.46 3.16 -17.20
C THR A 465 -22.06 2.73 -16.83
N TYR A 466 -21.92 1.79 -15.89
CA TYR A 466 -20.59 1.29 -15.49
C TYR A 466 -19.79 0.70 -16.66
N PRO A 467 -20.31 -0.29 -17.42
CA PRO A 467 -19.53 -0.94 -18.46
C PRO A 467 -19.17 0.01 -19.61
N ILE A 468 -20.01 1.01 -19.95
CA ILE A 468 -19.68 2.03 -20.97
C ILE A 468 -18.59 2.98 -20.45
N LEU A 469 -18.72 3.50 -19.22
CA LEU A 469 -17.74 4.45 -18.67
C LEU A 469 -16.34 3.85 -18.63
N ILE A 470 -16.18 2.65 -18.07
CA ILE A 470 -14.86 2.03 -17.93
C ILE A 470 -14.25 1.58 -19.26
N SER A 471 -15.06 1.32 -20.29
CA SER A 471 -14.57 0.83 -21.57
C SER A 471 -14.22 2.00 -22.49
N LYS A 472 -15.17 2.93 -22.71
CA LYS A 472 -15.00 4.07 -23.61
C LYS A 472 -14.04 5.13 -23.06
N GLN A 473 -13.85 5.24 -21.74
CA GLN A 473 -12.84 6.14 -21.18
C GLN A 473 -11.45 5.50 -21.11
N GLN A 474 -11.33 4.24 -20.66
CA GLN A 474 -10.03 3.59 -20.55
C GLN A 474 -9.36 3.36 -21.92
N TYR A 475 -10.13 3.00 -22.95
CA TYR A 475 -9.56 2.69 -24.26
C TYR A 475 -8.72 3.83 -24.86
N PRO A 476 -9.23 5.07 -25.03
CA PRO A 476 -8.41 6.17 -25.55
C PRO A 476 -7.32 6.64 -24.59
N LEU A 477 -7.46 6.40 -23.27
CA LEU A 477 -6.48 6.82 -22.26
C LEU A 477 -5.33 5.83 -22.07
N VAL A 478 -5.55 4.55 -22.36
CA VAL A 478 -4.60 3.46 -22.06
C VAL A 478 -4.34 2.57 -23.28
N ALA A 479 -5.40 1.93 -23.81
CA ALA A 479 -5.24 0.90 -24.85
C ALA A 479 -4.70 1.47 -26.16
N ALA A 480 -5.31 2.54 -26.68
CA ALA A 480 -4.91 3.13 -27.95
C ALA A 480 -3.47 3.72 -27.92
N PRO A 481 -3.06 4.49 -26.89
CA PRO A 481 -1.66 4.90 -26.73
C PRO A 481 -0.69 3.71 -26.65
N LEU A 482 -0.99 2.71 -25.81
CA LEU A 482 -0.15 1.52 -25.67
C LEU A 482 0.01 0.79 -27.01
N TYR A 483 -1.07 0.61 -27.77
CA TYR A 483 -1.03 -0.05 -29.07
C TYR A 483 -0.16 0.71 -30.07
N SER A 484 -0.32 2.04 -30.14
CA SER A 484 0.50 2.91 -30.99
C SER A 484 1.97 2.85 -30.63
N ASP A 485 2.29 3.05 -29.34
CA ASP A 485 3.67 3.13 -28.85
C ASP A 485 4.38 1.78 -28.95
N TYR A 486 3.70 0.69 -28.58
CA TYR A 486 4.23 -0.67 -28.71
C TYR A 486 4.48 -1.02 -30.17
N ALA A 487 3.54 -0.72 -31.08
CA ALA A 487 3.71 -0.99 -32.51
C ALA A 487 4.89 -0.20 -33.09
N ALA A 488 5.06 1.07 -32.70
CA ALA A 488 6.18 1.89 -33.11
C ALA A 488 7.53 1.30 -32.66
N ALA A 489 7.61 0.77 -31.43
CA ALA A 489 8.82 0.16 -30.89
C ALA A 489 9.08 -1.28 -31.40
N ASN A 490 8.05 -2.01 -31.82
CA ASN A 490 8.12 -3.46 -32.08
C ASN A 490 7.80 -3.86 -33.54
N GLY A 491 8.03 -2.95 -34.49
CA GLY A 491 7.92 -3.22 -35.93
C GLY A 491 6.49 -3.50 -36.39
N GLY A 492 5.52 -2.76 -35.84
CA GLY A 492 4.09 -2.86 -36.19
C GLY A 492 3.32 -4.00 -35.52
N ARG A 493 3.94 -4.73 -34.59
CA ARG A 493 3.24 -5.79 -33.82
C ARG A 493 2.33 -5.19 -32.76
N MET A 494 1.26 -5.91 -32.43
CA MET A 494 0.36 -5.55 -31.34
C MET A 494 0.85 -6.16 -30.01
N PRO A 495 0.66 -5.46 -28.88
CA PRO A 495 0.94 -6.04 -27.57
C PRO A 495 -0.09 -7.11 -27.22
N PHE A 496 0.30 -8.04 -26.35
CA PHE A 496 -0.65 -8.96 -25.72
C PHE A 496 -1.42 -8.22 -24.61
N VAL A 497 -2.70 -8.55 -24.48
CA VAL A 497 -3.63 -8.04 -23.47
C VAL A 497 -4.47 -9.21 -23.00
N ASP A 498 -4.72 -9.28 -21.69
CA ASP A 498 -5.45 -10.36 -21.05
C ASP A 498 -6.91 -10.36 -21.55
N PRO A 499 -7.58 -11.52 -21.60
CA PRO A 499 -8.94 -11.63 -22.17
C PRO A 499 -10.00 -10.72 -21.53
N VAL A 500 -9.89 -10.42 -20.23
CA VAL A 500 -10.86 -9.57 -19.51
C VAL A 500 -10.87 -8.14 -20.06
N PRO A 501 -9.77 -7.37 -20.06
CA PRO A 501 -9.75 -6.03 -20.65
C PRO A 501 -10.18 -6.02 -22.13
N LEU A 502 -9.74 -7.00 -22.94
CA LEU A 502 -10.14 -7.10 -24.35
C LEU A 502 -11.66 -7.20 -24.53
N SER A 503 -12.30 -8.16 -23.85
CA SER A 503 -13.76 -8.36 -23.95
C SER A 503 -14.56 -7.11 -23.56
N ARG A 504 -14.06 -6.32 -22.60
CA ARG A 504 -14.71 -5.09 -22.12
C ARG A 504 -14.57 -3.95 -23.11
N TRP A 505 -13.37 -3.74 -23.64
CA TRP A 505 -13.14 -2.71 -24.65
C TRP A 505 -13.90 -3.01 -25.94
N ASP A 506 -13.84 -4.25 -26.44
CA ASP A 506 -14.55 -4.65 -27.65
C ASP A 506 -16.07 -4.43 -27.53
N TRP A 507 -16.65 -4.78 -26.37
CA TRP A 507 -18.07 -4.54 -26.12
C TRP A 507 -18.41 -3.04 -26.09
N GLY A 508 -17.65 -2.24 -25.36
CA GLY A 508 -17.92 -0.80 -25.23
C GLY A 508 -17.71 -0.02 -26.52
N LEU A 509 -16.71 -0.40 -27.32
CA LEU A 509 -16.45 0.16 -28.64
C LEU A 509 -17.52 -0.21 -29.67
N GLY A 510 -18.32 -1.25 -29.41
CA GLY A 510 -19.49 -1.59 -30.23
C GLY A 510 -20.62 -0.57 -30.16
N TYR A 511 -20.63 0.32 -29.16
CA TYR A 511 -21.61 1.41 -29.01
C TYR A 511 -21.15 2.69 -29.71
N PRO A 512 -22.07 3.54 -30.20
CA PRO A 512 -21.71 4.85 -30.75
C PRO A 512 -21.06 5.74 -29.68
N GLU A 513 -20.21 6.69 -30.10
CA GLU A 513 -19.55 7.63 -29.17
C GLU A 513 -20.53 8.45 -28.33
N SER A 514 -21.71 8.78 -28.89
CA SER A 514 -22.78 9.45 -28.16
C SER A 514 -23.28 8.68 -26.94
N GLN A 515 -23.08 7.36 -26.88
CA GLN A 515 -23.47 6.56 -25.72
C GLN A 515 -22.73 6.99 -24.45
N LEU A 516 -21.46 7.41 -24.57
CA LEU A 516 -20.70 7.85 -23.40
C LEU A 516 -21.35 9.06 -22.74
N GLU A 517 -21.78 10.05 -23.53
CA GLU A 517 -22.45 11.25 -23.02
C GLU A 517 -23.77 10.91 -22.33
N THR A 518 -24.56 10.00 -22.90
CA THR A 518 -25.79 9.49 -22.29
C THR A 518 -25.54 8.82 -20.94
N GLU A 519 -24.52 7.97 -20.84
CA GLU A 519 -24.22 7.29 -19.58
C GLU A 519 -23.62 8.22 -18.51
N ILE A 520 -22.91 9.29 -18.92
CA ILE A 520 -22.50 10.36 -18.00
C ILE A 520 -23.74 11.06 -17.45
N GLU A 521 -24.71 11.41 -18.29
CA GLU A 521 -25.96 12.03 -17.85
C GLU A 521 -26.75 11.12 -16.90
N HIS A 522 -26.88 9.82 -17.20
CA HIS A 522 -27.52 8.85 -16.30
C HIS A 522 -26.83 8.76 -14.94
N LYS A 523 -25.49 8.71 -14.93
CA LYS A 523 -24.71 8.74 -13.71
C LYS A 523 -25.01 10.00 -12.91
N ASP A 524 -25.02 11.18 -13.54
CA ASP A 524 -25.22 12.46 -12.86
C ASP A 524 -26.64 12.63 -12.32
N ILE A 525 -27.66 12.12 -13.03
CA ILE A 525 -29.04 12.01 -12.52
C ILE A 525 -29.06 11.19 -11.23
N PHE A 526 -28.41 10.02 -11.22
CA PHE A 526 -28.30 9.19 -10.02
C PHE A 526 -27.51 9.87 -8.91
N THR A 527 -26.37 10.50 -9.23
CA THR A 527 -25.55 11.26 -8.29
C THR A 527 -26.38 12.31 -7.56
N ASN A 528 -27.14 13.10 -8.32
CA ASN A 528 -27.97 14.15 -7.74
C ASN A 528 -29.09 13.56 -6.86
N TRP A 529 -29.86 12.60 -7.39
CA TRP A 529 -30.93 11.95 -6.63
C TRP A 529 -30.43 11.32 -5.32
N TRP A 530 -29.31 10.60 -5.37
CA TRP A 530 -28.77 9.95 -4.18
C TRP A 530 -28.45 10.98 -3.09
N ASN A 531 -27.68 12.01 -3.45
CA ASN A 531 -27.17 13.01 -2.52
C ASN A 531 -28.25 13.99 -2.00
N THR A 532 -29.36 14.16 -2.72
CA THR A 532 -30.45 15.04 -2.28
C THR A 532 -31.65 14.31 -1.67
N THR A 533 -31.73 12.99 -1.81
CA THR A 533 -32.95 12.25 -1.48
C THR A 533 -32.71 10.92 -0.77
N ALA A 534 -31.75 10.09 -1.23
CA ALA A 534 -31.53 8.77 -0.64
C ALA A 534 -30.79 8.84 0.71
N GLN A 535 -29.75 9.65 0.76
CA GLN A 535 -28.95 9.91 1.96
C GLN A 535 -28.52 11.37 1.96
N VAL A 536 -28.93 12.10 2.99
CA VAL A 536 -28.84 13.56 3.00
C VAL A 536 -27.85 14.01 4.07
N PHE A 537 -27.09 15.06 3.75
CA PHE A 537 -26.17 15.68 4.66
C PHE A 537 -26.88 16.33 5.85
N ASP A 538 -26.28 16.21 7.04
CA ASP A 538 -26.71 16.88 8.27
C ASP A 538 -25.57 17.69 8.88
N GLU A 539 -25.81 18.94 9.30
CA GLU A 539 -24.74 19.82 9.79
C GLU A 539 -24.15 19.39 11.15
N GLU A 540 -24.91 18.65 11.96
CA GLU A 540 -24.48 18.17 13.28
C GLU A 540 -23.81 16.80 13.21
N THR A 541 -24.36 15.87 12.43
CA THR A 541 -23.93 14.46 12.36
C THR A 541 -23.27 14.07 11.04
N CYS A 542 -23.08 15.01 10.11
CA CYS A 542 -22.66 14.83 8.73
C CYS A 542 -23.66 14.08 7.84
N SER A 543 -24.41 13.13 8.40
CA SER A 543 -25.40 12.32 7.70
C SER A 543 -26.72 12.27 8.47
N ASP A 544 -27.85 12.15 7.76
CA ASP A 544 -29.16 11.81 8.32
C ASP A 544 -29.22 10.37 8.87
N SER A 545 -28.44 9.47 8.27
CA SER A 545 -28.47 8.02 8.50
C SER A 545 -27.15 7.36 8.14
N LEU A 546 -26.80 6.24 8.80
CA LEU A 546 -25.78 5.32 8.28
C LEU A 546 -26.45 4.35 7.31
N ILE A 547 -25.88 4.14 6.13
CA ILE A 547 -26.33 3.10 5.20
C ILE A 547 -25.32 1.95 5.23
N LEU A 548 -25.80 0.74 5.52
CA LEU A 548 -24.98 -0.47 5.59
C LEU A 548 -25.41 -1.47 4.52
N TYR A 549 -24.45 -2.11 3.87
CA TYR A 549 -24.69 -3.31 3.07
C TYR A 549 -23.67 -4.40 3.38
N ILE A 550 -24.01 -5.63 3.02
CA ILE A 550 -23.16 -6.79 3.28
C ILE A 550 -22.03 -6.83 2.23
N GLY A 551 -20.79 -6.78 2.68
CA GLY A 551 -19.62 -6.89 1.81
C GLY A 551 -19.27 -8.35 1.50
N THR A 552 -19.12 -9.17 2.54
CA THR A 552 -18.89 -10.63 2.40
C THR A 552 -19.47 -11.40 3.58
N GLU A 553 -19.92 -12.63 3.30
CA GLU A 553 -20.54 -13.56 4.26
C GLU A 553 -19.74 -14.86 4.38
N ALA A 554 -18.41 -14.77 4.39
CA ALA A 554 -17.52 -15.94 4.45
C ALA A 554 -17.78 -16.96 3.31
N THR A 555 -18.16 -16.48 2.13
CA THR A 555 -18.41 -17.34 0.96
C THR A 555 -17.10 -17.68 0.26
N PRO A 556 -16.74 -18.97 0.11
CA PRO A 556 -15.49 -19.36 -0.53
C PRO A 556 -15.51 -19.06 -2.02
N LEU A 557 -14.35 -18.63 -2.51
CA LEU A 557 -14.11 -18.34 -3.92
C LEU A 557 -12.75 -18.90 -4.31
N TYR A 558 -12.73 -20.18 -4.68
CA TYR A 558 -11.47 -20.91 -4.90
C TYR A 558 -10.73 -20.47 -6.17
N ARG A 559 -9.40 -20.29 -6.04
CA ARG A 559 -8.51 -19.95 -7.15
C ARG A 559 -8.29 -21.08 -8.17
N ASN A 560 -8.56 -22.33 -7.78
CA ASN A 560 -8.40 -23.52 -8.62
C ASN A 560 -9.67 -23.88 -9.43
N ALA A 561 -10.72 -23.06 -9.35
CA ALA A 561 -11.95 -23.26 -10.10
C ALA A 561 -11.89 -22.51 -11.45
N TYR A 562 -12.03 -23.25 -12.55
CA TYR A 562 -12.24 -22.65 -13.87
C TYR A 562 -13.65 -22.10 -13.99
N ARG A 563 -13.77 -20.87 -14.51
CA ARG A 563 -15.05 -20.17 -14.67
C ARG A 563 -15.44 -20.07 -16.14
N ASN A 564 -16.61 -19.46 -16.36
CA ASN A 564 -17.04 -19.06 -17.69
C ASN A 564 -16.04 -18.09 -18.33
N MET A 565 -16.11 -17.98 -19.65
CA MET A 565 -15.31 -17.01 -20.40
C MET A 565 -15.53 -15.59 -19.85
N PRO A 566 -14.49 -14.73 -19.88
CA PRO A 566 -14.58 -13.33 -19.53
C PRO A 566 -15.79 -12.65 -20.16
N GLY A 567 -16.54 -11.94 -19.34
CA GLY A 567 -17.73 -11.21 -19.74
C GLY A 567 -17.61 -9.71 -19.47
N VAL A 568 -18.56 -8.98 -20.02
CA VAL A 568 -18.78 -7.57 -19.71
C VAL A 568 -19.20 -7.44 -18.24
N PRO A 569 -18.70 -6.44 -17.50
CA PRO A 569 -19.16 -6.18 -16.15
C PRO A 569 -20.66 -6.00 -16.08
N THR A 570 -21.23 -6.51 -14.99
CA THR A 570 -22.59 -6.17 -14.58
C THR A 570 -22.70 -4.66 -14.38
N GLY A 571 -23.85 -4.10 -14.74
CA GLY A 571 -24.17 -2.69 -14.54
C GLY A 571 -24.39 -2.33 -13.07
N PHE A 572 -25.57 -1.84 -12.73
CA PHE A 572 -25.87 -1.38 -11.37
C PHE A 572 -26.06 -2.52 -10.38
N ALA A 573 -25.51 -2.33 -9.17
CA ALA A 573 -25.70 -3.16 -7.99
C ALA A 573 -25.43 -2.31 -6.74
N THR A 574 -25.79 -2.80 -5.56
CA THR A 574 -25.59 -2.09 -4.27
C THR A 574 -24.15 -1.57 -4.10
N SER A 575 -23.14 -2.39 -4.40
CA SER A 575 -21.73 -1.96 -4.30
C SER A 575 -21.30 -0.95 -5.37
N ARG A 576 -22.16 -0.52 -6.29
CA ARG A 576 -21.86 0.54 -7.28
C ARG A 576 -22.49 1.87 -6.91
N ILE A 577 -23.31 1.91 -5.85
CA ILE A 577 -23.91 3.14 -5.32
C ILE A 577 -22.84 4.20 -5.09
N ALA A 578 -21.77 3.85 -4.36
CA ALA A 578 -20.71 4.79 -4.02
C ALA A 578 -19.94 5.29 -5.25
N ASN A 579 -19.69 4.41 -6.23
CA ASN A 579 -19.02 4.78 -7.48
C ASN A 579 -19.82 5.83 -8.25
N PHE A 580 -21.14 5.64 -8.37
CA PHE A 580 -21.99 6.56 -9.13
C PHE A 580 -22.36 7.81 -8.34
N ALA A 581 -22.66 7.70 -7.04
CA ALA A 581 -23.01 8.83 -6.21
C ALA A 581 -21.80 9.68 -5.77
N GLY A 582 -20.59 9.17 -5.97
CA GLY A 582 -19.36 9.85 -5.60
C GLY A 582 -19.10 9.88 -4.09
N VAL A 583 -19.83 9.08 -3.31
CA VAL A 583 -19.81 9.10 -1.84
C VAL A 583 -18.80 8.10 -1.24
N PRO A 584 -18.36 8.27 0.03
CA PRO A 584 -17.46 7.32 0.65
C PRO A 584 -18.13 5.96 0.88
N ASP A 585 -17.32 4.92 0.79
CA ASP A 585 -17.71 3.54 1.07
C ASP A 585 -16.55 2.80 1.76
N MET A 586 -16.79 2.32 2.97
CA MET A 586 -15.78 1.82 3.89
C MET A 586 -16.06 0.39 4.37
N VAL A 587 -15.13 -0.53 4.07
CA VAL A 587 -15.18 -1.94 4.47
C VAL A 587 -14.71 -2.10 5.90
N ILE A 588 -15.56 -2.74 6.72
CA ILE A 588 -15.31 -3.04 8.12
C ILE A 588 -15.42 -4.56 8.31
N PRO A 589 -14.31 -5.28 8.54
CA PRO A 589 -14.36 -6.66 9.00
C PRO A 589 -15.03 -6.71 10.38
N ILE A 590 -16.16 -7.42 10.49
CA ILE A 590 -16.92 -7.54 11.74
C ILE A 590 -16.72 -8.89 12.44
N GLY A 591 -16.11 -9.85 11.74
CA GLY A 591 -15.90 -11.19 12.25
C GLY A 591 -15.44 -12.16 11.19
N GLN A 592 -15.41 -13.44 11.56
CA GLN A 592 -15.12 -14.54 10.64
C GLN A 592 -16.13 -15.67 10.90
N ALA A 593 -16.55 -16.33 9.84
CA ALA A 593 -17.49 -17.44 9.91
C ALA A 593 -16.88 -18.71 9.32
N LEU A 594 -17.35 -19.85 9.85
CA LEU A 594 -16.92 -21.17 9.42
C LEU A 594 -17.40 -21.48 8.01
N TYR A 595 -16.54 -22.09 7.22
CA TYR A 595 -16.89 -22.77 5.98
C TYR A 595 -16.19 -24.13 5.90
N ASN A 596 -16.72 -25.03 5.09
CA ASN A 596 -16.10 -26.33 4.86
C ASN A 596 -15.14 -26.20 3.67
N SER A 597 -13.83 -26.29 3.91
CA SER A 597 -12.85 -26.19 2.84
C SER A 597 -12.84 -27.46 1.98
N THR A 598 -12.93 -27.27 0.66
CA THR A 598 -12.71 -28.34 -0.32
C THR A 598 -11.22 -28.64 -0.55
N ILE A 599 -10.32 -27.82 0.02
CA ILE A 599 -8.87 -27.94 -0.11
C ILE A 599 -8.29 -28.70 1.08
N THR A 600 -8.54 -28.22 2.31
CA THR A 600 -8.02 -28.88 3.53
C THR A 600 -8.92 -30.02 4.00
N LEU A 601 -10.15 -30.09 3.50
CA LEU A 601 -11.20 -31.01 3.95
C LEU A 601 -11.52 -30.83 5.45
N GLN A 602 -11.23 -29.65 6.00
CA GLN A 602 -11.54 -29.25 7.36
C GLN A 602 -12.49 -28.04 7.37
N GLN A 603 -12.99 -27.72 8.56
CA GLN A 603 -13.63 -26.45 8.80
C GLN A 603 -12.56 -25.37 8.97
N GLU A 604 -12.69 -24.31 8.18
CA GLU A 604 -11.79 -23.16 8.17
C GLU A 604 -12.63 -21.88 8.34
N TYR A 605 -11.98 -20.73 8.48
CA TYR A 605 -12.65 -19.44 8.67
C TYR A 605 -12.43 -18.50 7.48
N LEU A 606 -13.47 -17.78 7.08
CA LEU A 606 -13.35 -16.65 6.16
C LEU A 606 -13.94 -15.38 6.77
N PRO A 607 -13.45 -14.19 6.34
CA PRO A 607 -13.96 -12.92 6.84
C PRO A 607 -15.45 -12.73 6.56
N VAL A 608 -16.10 -12.02 7.48
CA VAL A 608 -17.42 -11.40 7.32
C VAL A 608 -17.22 -9.90 7.46
N ALA A 609 -17.69 -9.12 6.49
CA ALA A 609 -17.48 -7.69 6.44
C ALA A 609 -18.75 -6.93 6.04
N VAL A 610 -18.88 -5.72 6.58
CA VAL A 610 -19.96 -4.78 6.30
C VAL A 610 -19.35 -3.51 5.72
N ASP A 611 -20.05 -2.93 4.76
CA ASP A 611 -19.65 -1.70 4.10
C ASP A 611 -20.54 -0.54 4.58
N PHE A 612 -19.91 0.59 4.90
CA PHE A 612 -20.56 1.81 5.38
C PHE A 612 -20.57 2.88 4.29
N ILE A 613 -21.76 3.33 3.90
CA ILE A 613 -21.96 4.47 3.00
C ILE A 613 -22.43 5.68 3.82
N ALA A 614 -21.81 6.83 3.57
CA ALA A 614 -22.18 8.13 4.14
C ALA A 614 -22.24 9.19 3.01
N PRO A 615 -22.79 10.39 3.23
CA PRO A 615 -22.78 11.47 2.23
C PRO A 615 -21.36 11.88 1.81
N HIS A 616 -21.26 12.48 0.63
CA HIS A 616 -20.00 13.05 0.13
C HIS A 616 -19.42 14.05 1.15
N GLY A 617 -18.14 13.89 1.48
CA GLY A 617 -17.43 14.67 2.50
C GLY A 617 -17.57 14.19 3.94
N CYS A 618 -18.33 13.12 4.19
CA CYS A 618 -18.47 12.54 5.53
C CYS A 618 -17.45 11.45 5.86
N ASP A 619 -16.37 11.33 5.10
CA ASP A 619 -15.32 10.33 5.28
C ASP A 619 -14.78 10.32 6.74
N LEU A 620 -14.41 11.50 7.27
CA LEU A 620 -13.86 11.62 8.63
C LEU A 620 -14.86 11.22 9.72
N MET A 621 -16.16 11.38 9.50
CA MET A 621 -17.19 10.91 10.43
C MET A 621 -17.15 9.38 10.53
N VAL A 622 -17.05 8.68 9.40
CA VAL A 622 -17.00 7.23 9.38
C VAL A 622 -15.71 6.75 10.03
N PHE A 623 -14.54 7.33 9.72
CA PHE A 623 -13.28 6.98 10.40
C PHE A 623 -13.36 7.13 11.93
N ASN A 624 -13.93 8.24 12.43
CA ASN A 624 -14.10 8.46 13.87
C ASN A 624 -15.02 7.42 14.48
N LEU A 625 -16.16 7.13 13.84
CA LEU A 625 -17.09 6.10 14.32
C LEU A 625 -16.38 4.75 14.44
N ILE A 626 -15.66 4.32 13.41
CA ILE A 626 -14.98 3.02 13.43
C ILE A 626 -13.89 2.95 14.50
N ASN A 627 -13.13 4.03 14.71
CA ASN A 627 -12.17 4.11 15.81
C ASN A 627 -12.87 3.90 17.17
N GLU A 628 -13.98 4.60 17.40
CA GLU A 628 -14.74 4.45 18.65
C GLU A 628 -15.38 3.06 18.81
N LEU A 629 -15.82 2.43 17.71
CA LEU A 629 -16.33 1.05 17.74
C LEU A 629 -15.23 0.03 18.08
N VAL A 630 -13.99 0.29 17.67
CA VAL A 630 -12.83 -0.53 18.06
C VAL A 630 -12.50 -0.33 19.54
N GLU A 631 -12.50 0.92 20.02
CA GLU A 631 -12.29 1.25 21.44
C GLU A 631 -13.38 0.62 22.34
N ALA A 632 -14.62 0.56 21.85
CA ALA A 632 -15.74 -0.09 22.53
C ALA A 632 -15.71 -1.63 22.44
N GLY A 633 -14.79 -2.22 21.67
CA GLY A 633 -14.69 -3.67 21.46
C GLY A 633 -15.81 -4.28 20.60
N ILE A 634 -16.55 -3.46 19.87
CA ILE A 634 -17.61 -3.90 18.94
C ILE A 634 -16.99 -4.40 17.63
N VAL A 635 -15.99 -3.68 17.13
CA VAL A 635 -15.14 -4.07 16.00
C VAL A 635 -13.77 -4.46 16.54
N LYS A 636 -13.14 -5.47 15.94
CA LYS A 636 -11.78 -5.90 16.30
C LYS A 636 -10.84 -5.62 15.13
N GLN A 637 -9.61 -5.19 15.43
CA GLN A 637 -8.58 -5.08 14.40
C GLN A 637 -8.15 -6.48 13.95
N PRO A 638 -8.07 -6.74 12.63
CA PRO A 638 -7.66 -8.03 12.11
C PRO A 638 -6.14 -8.24 12.22
N HIS A 639 -5.71 -9.48 12.42
CA HIS A 639 -4.31 -9.93 12.34
C HIS A 639 -4.00 -10.51 10.96
N THR A 640 -2.73 -10.74 10.63
CA THR A 640 -2.35 -11.45 9.41
C THR A 640 -2.54 -12.97 9.54
N GLY A 641 -2.47 -13.68 8.42
CA GLY A 641 -2.52 -15.15 8.39
C GLY A 641 -3.88 -15.72 8.01
N SER A 642 -4.14 -16.99 8.35
CA SER A 642 -5.35 -17.71 7.92
C SER A 642 -6.64 -17.26 8.59
N THR A 643 -6.56 -16.72 9.80
CA THR A 643 -7.71 -16.22 10.56
C THR A 643 -7.57 -14.73 10.87
N LEU A 644 -8.69 -14.05 11.10
CA LEU A 644 -8.70 -12.64 11.46
C LEU A 644 -8.08 -12.35 12.83
N TYR A 645 -7.98 -13.34 13.71
CA TYR A 645 -7.65 -13.11 15.12
C TYR A 645 -6.35 -13.81 15.59
N GLY A 646 -5.52 -14.26 14.66
CA GLY A 646 -4.19 -14.82 14.96
C GLY A 646 -4.20 -16.24 15.51
N ASP A 647 -5.37 -16.89 15.54
CA ASP A 647 -5.53 -18.27 15.94
C ASP A 647 -5.31 -19.18 14.72
N GLN A 648 -4.15 -19.84 14.64
CA GLN A 648 -3.80 -20.98 13.77
C GLN A 648 -3.18 -20.76 12.37
N VAL A 649 -2.42 -21.79 11.97
CA VAL A 649 -1.70 -22.14 10.71
C VAL A 649 -1.52 -21.03 9.68
N THR A 650 -0.26 -20.66 9.39
CA THR A 650 0.08 -19.99 8.14
C THR A 650 0.32 -21.04 7.06
N TYR A 651 -0.56 -21.09 6.07
CA TYR A 651 -0.35 -21.90 4.87
C TYR A 651 0.68 -21.17 3.99
N TYR A 652 1.85 -21.79 3.78
CA TYR A 652 2.88 -21.31 2.84
C TYR A 652 3.05 -22.32 1.72
#